data_AF-A0A285NVT1-F1
#
_entry.id   AF-A0A285NVT1-F1
#
_cell.length_a   1.000
_cell.length_b   1.000
_cell.length_c   1.000
_cell.angle_alpha   90.00
_cell.angle_beta   90.00
_cell.angle_gamma   90.00
#
_symmetry.space_group_name_H-M   'P 1'
#
loop_
_entity.id
_entity.type
_entity.pdbx_description
1 polymer ?
#
loop_
_entity_poly.entity_id
_entity_poly.type
_entity_poly.pdbx_seq_one_letter_code
_entity_poly.pdbx_strand_id
1 'polypeptide(L)'
;MSGFELSAREKLECMEFFSKGLTPSKNFVYAGFFYPVEDNLREGLAILLDKLIKNPKDWQTLQKEFNEFIEKKEYKLKGQAIYLKDKVLWYKPRELFKKDRNAFFYRQRKDKYMHIRAGEVSTYGKFSKSSGLVFLRLITPPETGEEKLSKEKVWELRKTLLRLWKDLTNDNEVKSYLHAVISFSERLESDLAPGDFKSPPISKLLSCLAPFDFSTFENAILLSRARLFRREKTPDELLQEIERYSKSLWEDVKYAIEEKLLKDLLNKACDEKFLERLRRDWKEVLKELLKGGRKDKTVGVFVQKGQQVEGKLSYGVFSIPEKEVEVFVFYEKSLEEKLEGFKKGFEKAIEEYQKFTGGIKLSINKKFSLDHLIPHFEELKKIDYSKGELGLHESKILLFDLLYFIARLKGFVELSKERKKPHAILLLLDTDVREANGSYPFWDHFSLAYDFFSLPVQTLNKQTINNFVKYGEGKVSGIQGIYKNLFISLMKDLKSLEFDFEDFKVPEELTVYVILEKPSAGFCYERFNPNNQKVFRHYLYEAYLVHIKGSKVRIEIDDKFIVLAGGVDFERDRIIKWIEDRVGNNKRFCFITASKKEESFINDIISRSSQEERIRKQSIFVEYDEIPIAYISEKASEDCFVIYTSEFENLKKELKINTQKHTVSIALKPADPKNNDQLSLNGEWFYHSALQVFSTEGPGWEKDEVYMEKKSLFLLTILALSQYESESFQTPYAKLELWQKKKNLYIKLRRSHGDYTMGLSGILYELLYLASKIPGDKNIM
;
A
#
# COMPACT_ATOMS: atom_id res chain seq x y z
N MET A 1 18.56 -32.73 30.64
CA MET A 1 18.68 -31.49 31.43
C MET A 1 17.34 -30.77 31.37
N SER A 2 16.87 -30.33 32.53
CA SER A 2 15.51 -29.97 32.90
C SER A 2 14.75 -29.09 31.91
N GLY A 3 13.57 -29.57 31.50
CA GLY A 3 12.60 -28.82 30.70
C GLY A 3 12.05 -27.64 31.49
N PHE A 4 12.31 -26.43 30.98
CA PHE A 4 11.57 -25.26 31.37
C PHE A 4 10.23 -25.30 30.62
N GLU A 5 9.15 -25.66 31.32
CA GLU A 5 7.82 -25.22 30.93
C GLU A 5 7.81 -23.69 30.97
N LEU A 6 7.82 -23.07 29.80
CA LEU A 6 7.54 -21.65 29.65
C LEU A 6 6.13 -21.41 30.20
N SER A 7 6.04 -20.84 31.40
CA SER A 7 4.79 -20.32 31.94
C SER A 7 4.25 -19.28 30.95
N ALA A 8 3.32 -19.72 30.11
CA ALA A 8 2.58 -18.88 29.19
C ALA A 8 1.92 -17.75 29.97
N ARG A 9 1.95 -16.52 29.44
CA ARG A 9 0.94 -15.52 29.82
C ARG A 9 -0.45 -16.16 29.63
N GLU A 10 -1.40 -15.81 30.49
CA GLU A 10 -2.76 -16.38 30.61
C GLU A 10 -3.29 -17.01 29.31
N LYS A 11 -3.67 -18.30 29.38
CA LYS A 11 -4.41 -18.95 28.30
C LYS A 11 -5.64 -18.09 27.99
N LEU A 12 -5.71 -17.56 26.77
CA LEU A 12 -6.89 -16.85 26.30
C LEU A 12 -7.98 -17.88 26.01
N GLU A 13 -8.86 -18.13 27.00
CA GLU A 13 -9.95 -19.11 26.91
C GLU A 13 -10.80 -18.93 25.64
N CYS A 14 -10.96 -17.68 25.18
CA CYS A 14 -11.72 -17.37 23.97
C CYS A 14 -11.17 -18.02 22.69
N MET A 15 -9.86 -18.31 22.61
CA MET A 15 -9.24 -18.98 21.46
C MET A 15 -9.68 -20.45 21.35
N GLU A 16 -10.14 -21.05 22.44
CA GLU A 16 -10.62 -22.44 22.45
C GLU A 16 -12.09 -22.55 22.09
N PHE A 17 -12.86 -21.45 22.14
CA PHE A 17 -14.32 -21.46 21.97
C PHE A 17 -14.74 -22.09 20.66
N PHE A 18 -14.12 -21.67 19.54
CA PHE A 18 -14.42 -22.28 18.25
C PHE A 18 -14.08 -23.77 18.27
N SER A 19 -12.87 -24.17 18.66
CA SER A 19 -12.47 -25.59 18.66
C SER A 19 -13.35 -26.49 19.51
N LYS A 20 -13.78 -25.99 20.68
CA LYS A 20 -14.60 -26.70 21.65
C LYS A 20 -16.10 -26.65 21.31
N GLY A 21 -16.51 -25.78 20.38
CA GLY A 21 -17.92 -25.57 20.03
C GLY A 21 -18.68 -24.75 21.07
N LEU A 22 -18.00 -23.86 21.79
CA LEU A 22 -18.58 -23.01 22.84
C LEU A 22 -19.13 -21.71 22.23
N THR A 23 -20.39 -21.39 22.54
CA THR A 23 -21.08 -20.23 21.98
C THR A 23 -20.75 -18.95 22.78
N PRO A 24 -20.13 -17.93 22.16
CA PRO A 24 -19.87 -16.65 22.81
C PRO A 24 -21.10 -15.73 22.80
N SER A 25 -20.94 -14.51 23.32
CA SER A 25 -21.91 -13.43 23.10
C SER A 25 -22.05 -13.11 21.59
N LYS A 26 -23.26 -12.70 21.16
CA LYS A 26 -23.54 -12.37 19.74
C LYS A 26 -22.69 -11.23 19.18
N ASN A 27 -22.13 -10.38 20.05
CA ASN A 27 -21.31 -9.23 19.68
C ASN A 27 -19.81 -9.55 19.66
N PHE A 28 -19.44 -10.80 19.93
CA PHE A 28 -18.06 -11.25 19.97
C PHE A 28 -17.52 -11.55 18.57
N VAL A 29 -16.32 -11.05 18.30
CA VAL A 29 -15.56 -11.29 17.07
C VAL A 29 -14.30 -12.04 17.45
N TYR A 30 -14.02 -13.11 16.72
CA TYR A 30 -12.76 -13.84 16.80
C TYR A 30 -11.82 -13.38 15.69
N ALA A 31 -10.51 -13.46 15.85
CA ALA A 31 -9.54 -13.31 14.76
C ALA A 31 -8.37 -14.28 14.94
N GLY A 32 -8.69 -15.49 15.40
CA GLY A 32 -7.77 -16.62 15.47
C GLY A 32 -8.52 -17.87 15.90
N PHE A 33 -8.20 -19.04 15.32
CA PHE A 33 -8.92 -20.29 15.62
C PHE A 33 -8.09 -21.58 15.50
N PHE A 34 -6.82 -21.52 15.10
CA PHE A 34 -6.02 -22.69 14.71
C PHE A 34 -5.05 -23.20 15.77
N TYR A 35 -4.78 -22.41 16.82
CA TYR A 35 -3.87 -22.79 17.91
C TYR A 35 -4.52 -22.79 19.32
N PRO A 36 -5.64 -23.51 19.55
CA PRO A 36 -6.01 -23.90 20.90
C PRO A 36 -5.07 -25.00 21.42
N VAL A 37 -4.90 -25.07 22.74
CA VAL A 37 -3.98 -26.02 23.41
C VAL A 37 -4.43 -27.48 23.26
N GLU A 38 -5.66 -27.72 22.80
CA GLU A 38 -6.24 -29.05 22.53
C GLU A 38 -6.39 -29.32 21.01
N ASP A 39 -5.69 -30.35 20.52
CA ASP A 39 -4.97 -30.37 19.23
C ASP A 39 -5.66 -31.07 18.03
N ASN A 40 -6.95 -30.83 17.74
CA ASN A 40 -7.60 -31.45 16.56
C ASN A 40 -7.69 -30.55 15.31
N LEU A 41 -7.79 -29.22 15.46
CA LEU A 41 -8.02 -28.32 14.33
C LEU A 41 -6.78 -28.14 13.45
N ARG A 42 -5.63 -27.90 14.08
CA ARG A 42 -4.33 -27.75 13.41
C ARG A 42 -3.95 -29.00 12.63
N GLU A 43 -4.05 -30.17 13.27
CA GLU A 43 -3.73 -31.45 12.63
C GLU A 43 -4.64 -31.73 11.43
N GLY A 44 -5.96 -31.54 11.59
CA GLY A 44 -6.90 -31.71 10.50
C GLY A 44 -6.58 -30.80 9.30
N LEU A 45 -6.27 -29.52 9.54
CA LEU A 45 -5.92 -28.62 8.46
C LEU A 45 -4.56 -28.91 7.84
N ALA A 46 -3.59 -29.40 8.62
CA ALA A 46 -2.34 -29.89 8.06
C ALA A 46 -2.58 -31.08 7.13
N ILE A 47 -3.49 -32.01 7.49
CA ILE A 47 -3.92 -33.10 6.61
C ILE A 47 -4.58 -32.54 5.35
N LEU A 48 -5.51 -31.58 5.49
CA LEU A 48 -6.21 -30.99 4.34
C LEU A 48 -5.23 -30.28 3.39
N LEU A 49 -4.32 -29.47 3.92
CA LEU A 49 -3.29 -28.77 3.14
C LEU A 49 -2.33 -29.75 2.46
N ASP A 50 -1.89 -30.81 3.14
CA ASP A 50 -1.06 -31.86 2.53
C ASP A 50 -1.79 -32.57 1.37
N LYS A 51 -3.07 -32.92 1.57
CA LYS A 51 -3.92 -33.47 0.50
C LYS A 51 -4.09 -32.48 -0.65
N LEU A 52 -4.35 -31.22 -0.36
CA LEU A 52 -4.49 -30.16 -1.36
C LEU A 52 -3.20 -29.97 -2.15
N ILE A 53 -2.04 -30.03 -1.51
CA ILE A 53 -0.72 -29.93 -2.14
C ILE A 53 -0.48 -31.10 -3.10
N LYS A 54 -0.70 -32.34 -2.64
CA LYS A 54 -0.41 -33.57 -3.41
C LYS A 54 -1.44 -33.88 -4.49
N ASN A 55 -2.72 -33.64 -4.22
CA ASN A 55 -3.85 -34.05 -5.06
C ASN A 55 -4.79 -32.87 -5.40
N PRO A 56 -4.32 -31.85 -6.15
CA PRO A 56 -5.12 -30.68 -6.50
C PRO A 56 -6.43 -30.97 -7.24
N LYS A 57 -6.45 -32.01 -8.08
CA LYS A 57 -7.61 -32.32 -8.93
C LYS A 57 -8.83 -32.78 -8.14
N ASP A 58 -8.64 -33.25 -6.91
CA ASP A 58 -9.71 -33.73 -6.04
C ASP A 58 -10.32 -32.62 -5.17
N TRP A 59 -10.11 -31.35 -5.53
CA TRP A 59 -10.49 -30.21 -4.69
C TRP A 59 -11.99 -30.19 -4.32
N GLN A 60 -12.88 -30.67 -5.18
CA GLN A 60 -14.32 -30.73 -4.88
C GLN A 60 -14.62 -31.68 -3.73
N THR A 61 -13.93 -32.82 -3.67
CA THR A 61 -14.03 -33.78 -2.57
C THR A 61 -13.43 -33.17 -1.31
N LEU A 62 -12.26 -32.53 -1.42
CA LEU A 62 -11.58 -31.88 -0.31
C LEU A 62 -12.37 -30.68 0.24
N GLN A 63 -13.14 -29.98 -0.59
CA GLN A 63 -14.03 -28.91 -0.15
C GLN A 63 -15.19 -29.46 0.70
N LYS A 64 -15.76 -30.61 0.32
CA LYS A 64 -16.77 -31.29 1.13
C LYS A 64 -16.17 -31.71 2.48
N GLU A 65 -15.01 -32.34 2.47
CA GLU A 65 -14.29 -32.72 3.71
C GLU A 65 -14.00 -31.49 4.59
N PHE A 66 -13.57 -30.37 3.99
CA PHE A 66 -13.33 -29.10 4.68
C PHE A 66 -14.61 -28.56 5.33
N ASN A 67 -15.72 -28.53 4.59
CA ASN A 67 -17.00 -28.05 5.10
C ASN A 67 -17.46 -28.89 6.30
N GLU A 68 -17.38 -30.23 6.21
CA GLU A 68 -17.73 -31.12 7.32
C GLU A 68 -16.82 -30.92 8.53
N PHE A 69 -15.52 -30.78 8.31
CA PHE A 69 -14.52 -30.58 9.35
C PHE A 69 -14.69 -29.26 10.12
N ILE A 70 -15.04 -28.19 9.41
CA ILE A 70 -15.30 -26.89 10.03
C ILE A 70 -16.61 -26.91 10.82
N GLU A 71 -17.66 -27.54 10.29
CA GLU A 71 -19.00 -27.56 10.90
C GLU A 71 -19.16 -28.54 12.07
N LYS A 72 -18.56 -29.72 11.99
CA LYS A 72 -18.81 -30.82 12.92
C LYS A 72 -17.56 -31.04 13.77
N LYS A 73 -17.67 -30.87 15.09
CA LYS A 73 -16.55 -31.10 16.01
C LYS A 73 -16.07 -32.55 16.00
N GLU A 74 -16.98 -33.49 15.75
CA GLU A 74 -16.74 -34.93 15.76
C GLU A 74 -16.09 -35.43 14.46
N TYR A 75 -16.14 -34.63 13.38
CA TYR A 75 -15.58 -35.01 12.10
C TYR A 75 -14.06 -34.91 12.12
N LYS A 76 -13.38 -36.03 11.85
CA LYS A 76 -11.93 -36.12 11.77
C LYS A 76 -11.50 -36.42 10.34
N LEU A 77 -10.62 -35.56 9.83
CA LEU A 77 -10.00 -35.78 8.52
C LEU A 77 -9.11 -37.03 8.57
N LYS A 78 -9.29 -37.93 7.61
CA LYS A 78 -8.45 -39.13 7.47
C LYS A 78 -7.11 -38.76 6.86
N GLY A 79 -6.02 -39.14 7.50
CA GLY A 79 -4.65 -38.95 7.03
C GLY A 79 -3.66 -38.76 8.17
N GLN A 80 -2.39 -38.54 7.84
CA GLN A 80 -1.35 -38.17 8.78
C GLN A 80 -1.03 -36.68 8.62
N ALA A 81 -1.02 -35.92 9.71
CA ALA A 81 -0.61 -34.52 9.68
C ALA A 81 0.92 -34.44 9.49
N ILE A 82 1.38 -33.82 8.40
CA ILE A 82 2.80 -33.67 8.08
C ILE A 82 3.17 -32.19 8.16
N TYR A 83 3.88 -31.79 9.21
CA TYR A 83 4.43 -30.45 9.36
C TYR A 83 5.64 -30.44 10.30
N LEU A 84 6.52 -29.47 10.13
CA LEU A 84 7.67 -29.25 11.01
C LEU A 84 7.22 -28.49 12.26
N LYS A 85 7.46 -29.06 13.45
CA LYS A 85 7.03 -28.45 14.71
C LYS A 85 7.79 -27.14 15.00
N ASP A 86 9.11 -27.18 14.88
CA ASP A 86 10.04 -26.13 15.34
C ASP A 86 10.77 -25.40 14.19
N LYS A 87 10.20 -25.43 12.97
CA LYS A 87 10.82 -24.80 11.80
C LYS A 87 9.79 -24.26 10.81
N VAL A 88 9.85 -22.95 10.54
CA VAL A 88 9.18 -22.31 9.42
C VAL A 88 10.04 -22.46 8.16
N LEU A 89 9.45 -22.93 7.06
CA LEU A 89 10.09 -23.02 5.74
C LEU A 89 9.82 -21.73 4.96
N TRP A 90 10.56 -20.67 5.28
CA TRP A 90 10.57 -19.48 4.42
C TRP A 90 11.44 -19.73 3.18
N TYR A 91 10.92 -19.29 2.03
CA TYR A 91 11.63 -19.36 0.76
C TYR A 91 12.50 -18.12 0.61
N LYS A 92 13.82 -18.31 0.46
CA LYS A 92 14.81 -17.24 0.22
C LYS A 92 15.28 -17.27 -1.24
N PRO A 93 14.50 -16.77 -2.21
CA PRO A 93 14.81 -16.87 -3.63
C PRO A 93 16.24 -16.40 -3.96
N ARG A 94 16.65 -15.26 -3.41
CA ARG A 94 17.99 -14.69 -3.63
C ARG A 94 19.10 -15.64 -3.18
N GLU A 95 18.99 -16.25 -2.00
CA GLU A 95 19.98 -17.21 -1.51
C GLU A 95 20.06 -18.47 -2.37
N LEU A 96 18.92 -18.93 -2.88
CA LEU A 96 18.86 -20.10 -3.75
C LEU A 96 19.57 -19.87 -5.10
N PHE A 97 19.46 -18.65 -5.66
CA PHE A 97 19.93 -18.35 -7.02
C PHE A 97 21.26 -17.61 -7.10
N LYS A 98 21.96 -17.37 -5.98
CA LYS A 98 23.22 -16.59 -5.84
C LYS A 98 24.42 -16.96 -6.75
N LYS A 99 24.27 -17.86 -7.73
CA LYS A 99 25.31 -18.21 -8.71
C LYS A 99 25.67 -16.99 -9.57
N ASP A 100 26.91 -16.93 -10.08
CA ASP A 100 27.57 -15.76 -10.72
C ASP A 100 26.89 -15.14 -11.98
N ARG A 101 25.62 -15.44 -12.25
CA ARG A 101 24.83 -14.91 -13.36
C ARG A 101 24.00 -13.70 -12.92
N ASN A 102 24.66 -12.69 -12.37
CA ASN A 102 23.98 -11.45 -12.01
C ASN A 102 23.58 -10.67 -13.27
N ALA A 103 22.34 -10.20 -13.30
CA ALA A 103 21.89 -9.15 -14.19
C ALA A 103 21.75 -7.84 -13.41
N PHE A 104 22.15 -6.75 -14.05
CA PHE A 104 22.16 -5.43 -13.46
C PHE A 104 21.38 -4.47 -14.33
N PHE A 105 20.53 -3.64 -13.72
CA PHE A 105 19.86 -2.58 -14.45
C PHE A 105 19.67 -1.34 -13.59
N TYR A 106 19.89 -0.19 -14.22
CA TYR A 106 19.69 1.10 -13.57
C TYR A 106 18.22 1.33 -13.34
N ARG A 107 17.88 1.83 -12.16
CA ARG A 107 16.53 2.31 -11.89
C ARG A 107 16.15 3.49 -12.79
N GLN A 108 17.09 4.37 -13.12
CA GLN A 108 16.84 5.46 -14.07
C GLN A 108 17.96 5.59 -15.11
N ARG A 109 19.11 6.17 -14.71
CA ARG A 109 20.37 6.26 -15.47
C ARG A 109 21.54 6.29 -14.48
N LYS A 110 22.73 5.86 -14.92
CA LYS A 110 23.94 5.73 -14.09
C LYS A 110 24.33 7.02 -13.36
N ASP A 111 24.14 8.17 -13.99
CA ASP A 111 24.63 9.46 -13.48
C ASP A 111 23.50 10.38 -13.01
N LYS A 112 22.34 9.81 -12.69
CA LYS A 112 21.20 10.57 -12.17
C LYS A 112 21.18 10.51 -10.66
N TYR A 113 21.08 11.69 -10.07
CA TYR A 113 21.01 11.93 -8.64
C TYR A 113 19.76 12.72 -8.29
N MET A 114 19.22 12.41 -7.12
CA MET A 114 18.18 13.15 -6.44
C MET A 114 18.83 13.95 -5.31
N HIS A 115 18.63 15.26 -5.31
CA HIS A 115 19.13 16.16 -4.28
C HIS A 115 18.15 16.21 -3.10
N ILE A 116 18.64 16.10 -1.88
CA ILE A 116 17.85 16.32 -0.67
C ILE A 116 17.89 17.81 -0.32
N ARG A 117 16.73 18.43 -0.12
CA ARG A 117 16.56 19.88 0.06
C ARG A 117 15.73 20.16 1.30
N ALA A 118 16.21 21.04 2.17
CA ALA A 118 15.43 21.53 3.29
C ALA A 118 14.27 22.44 2.84
N GLY A 119 13.16 22.41 3.56
CA GLY A 119 12.06 23.36 3.41
C GLY A 119 12.01 24.35 4.56
N GLU A 120 11.84 25.63 4.23
CA GLU A 120 11.82 26.73 5.20
C GLU A 120 10.49 27.48 5.09
N VAL A 121 9.80 27.71 6.20
CA VAL A 121 8.62 28.57 6.25
C VAL A 121 9.03 29.97 5.83
N SER A 122 8.28 30.54 4.90
CA SER A 122 8.65 31.77 4.25
C SER A 122 7.48 32.71 4.09
N THR A 123 7.83 33.96 3.78
CA THR A 123 6.85 34.99 3.53
C THR A 123 6.33 34.89 2.10
N TYR A 124 5.10 35.37 1.92
CA TYR A 124 4.43 35.46 0.63
C TYR A 124 5.32 36.07 -0.49
N GLY A 125 6.11 37.10 -0.18
CA GLY A 125 6.93 37.81 -1.17
C GLY A 125 7.96 36.93 -1.89
N LYS A 126 8.32 35.78 -1.32
CA LYS A 126 9.24 34.81 -1.96
C LYS A 126 8.55 33.76 -2.83
N PHE A 127 7.23 33.61 -2.73
CA PHE A 127 6.46 32.63 -3.51
C PHE A 127 6.60 32.82 -5.03
N SER A 128 6.72 34.07 -5.50
CA SER A 128 6.90 34.39 -6.92
C SER A 128 8.34 34.23 -7.41
N LYS A 129 9.31 33.99 -6.52
CA LYS A 129 10.75 33.97 -6.86
C LYS A 129 11.43 32.65 -6.51
N SER A 130 10.74 31.80 -5.74
CA SER A 130 11.31 30.58 -5.15
C SER A 130 10.34 29.43 -5.32
N SER A 131 10.85 28.26 -5.68
CA SER A 131 10.05 27.03 -5.68
C SER A 131 9.72 26.60 -4.25
N GLY A 132 8.60 25.91 -4.03
CA GLY A 132 8.23 25.46 -2.69
C GLY A 132 6.88 24.76 -2.60
N LEU A 133 6.27 24.81 -1.43
CA LEU A 133 4.98 24.23 -1.08
C LEU A 133 4.04 25.29 -0.52
N VAL A 134 2.78 25.26 -0.97
CA VAL A 134 1.70 26.07 -0.39
C VAL A 134 0.83 25.17 0.45
N PHE A 135 0.63 25.57 1.70
CA PHE A 135 -0.29 24.95 2.64
C PHE A 135 -1.49 25.85 2.80
N LEU A 136 -2.68 25.30 2.57
CA LEU A 136 -3.93 26.03 2.70
C LEU A 136 -4.85 25.29 3.66
N ARG A 137 -5.02 25.86 4.85
CA ARG A 137 -6.02 25.44 5.83
C ARG A 137 -7.35 26.12 5.55
N LEU A 138 -8.44 25.35 5.61
CA LEU A 138 -9.79 25.86 5.64
C LEU A 138 -10.25 26.02 7.10
N ILE A 139 -10.81 27.19 7.42
CA ILE A 139 -11.39 27.51 8.72
C ILE A 139 -12.84 27.02 8.70
N THR A 140 -13.09 25.90 9.37
CA THR A 140 -14.42 25.35 9.59
C THR A 140 -14.69 25.23 11.10
N PRO A 141 -15.96 25.17 11.55
CA PRO A 141 -16.27 24.89 12.95
C PRO A 141 -15.53 23.64 13.44
N PRO A 142 -15.06 23.61 14.71
CA PRO A 142 -14.30 22.48 15.24
C PRO A 142 -15.13 21.20 15.16
N GLU A 143 -14.61 20.19 14.46
CA GLU A 143 -15.15 18.84 14.49
C GLU A 143 -14.35 18.00 15.48
N THR A 144 -15.08 17.24 16.29
CA THR A 144 -14.55 16.28 17.25
C THR A 144 -13.84 15.14 16.53
N GLY A 145 -12.50 15.12 16.57
CA GLY A 145 -11.68 13.89 16.55
C GLY A 145 -11.82 12.89 15.39
N GLU A 146 -12.56 13.18 14.31
CA GLU A 146 -12.69 12.25 13.19
C GLU A 146 -11.41 12.20 12.34
N GLU A 147 -10.77 11.03 12.28
CA GLU A 147 -9.55 10.80 11.48
C GLU A 147 -9.80 10.88 9.95
N LYS A 148 -11.05 10.78 9.46
CA LYS A 148 -11.38 10.76 8.03
C LYS A 148 -12.58 11.65 7.71
N LEU A 149 -12.44 12.48 6.68
CA LEU A 149 -13.52 13.31 6.14
C LEU A 149 -14.61 12.47 5.47
N SER A 150 -15.87 12.73 5.81
CA SER A 150 -17.03 12.19 5.11
C SER A 150 -17.13 12.73 3.66
N LYS A 151 -17.83 12.02 2.78
CA LYS A 151 -18.01 12.45 1.38
C LYS A 151 -18.80 13.75 1.30
N GLU A 152 -19.77 13.91 2.19
CA GLU A 152 -20.59 15.10 2.38
C GLU A 152 -19.71 16.29 2.76
N LYS A 153 -18.80 16.08 3.71
CA LYS A 153 -17.87 17.14 4.11
C LYS A 153 -16.96 17.55 2.96
N VAL A 154 -16.41 16.57 2.21
CA VAL A 154 -15.61 16.86 1.02
C VAL A 154 -16.39 17.66 -0.02
N TRP A 155 -17.66 17.34 -0.24
CA TRP A 155 -18.54 18.06 -1.14
C TRP A 155 -18.75 19.52 -0.70
N GLU A 156 -19.05 19.76 0.57
CA GLU A 156 -19.17 21.11 1.15
C GLU A 156 -17.87 21.92 1.07
N LEU A 157 -16.73 21.28 1.33
CA LEU A 157 -15.42 21.91 1.23
C LEU A 157 -15.12 22.33 -0.22
N ARG A 158 -15.49 21.51 -1.22
CA ARG A 158 -15.36 21.89 -2.64
C ARG A 158 -16.19 23.13 -2.96
N LYS A 159 -17.47 23.16 -2.57
CA LYS A 159 -18.32 24.35 -2.76
C LYS A 159 -17.75 25.59 -2.09
N THR A 160 -17.27 25.44 -0.85
CA THR A 160 -16.66 26.53 -0.09
C THR A 160 -15.44 27.10 -0.81
N LEU A 161 -14.57 26.23 -1.30
CA LEU A 161 -13.36 26.63 -2.03
C LEU A 161 -13.69 27.24 -3.39
N LEU A 162 -14.68 26.71 -4.12
CA LEU A 162 -15.17 27.29 -5.38
C LEU A 162 -15.73 28.70 -5.17
N ARG A 163 -16.54 28.91 -4.13
CA ARG A 163 -17.08 30.24 -3.79
C ARG A 163 -15.96 31.21 -3.45
N LEU A 164 -15.01 30.78 -2.63
CA LEU A 164 -13.85 31.58 -2.28
C LEU A 164 -12.98 31.91 -3.50
N TRP A 165 -12.79 30.96 -4.41
CA TRP A 165 -12.10 31.19 -5.69
C TRP A 165 -12.86 32.20 -6.55
N LYS A 166 -14.18 32.02 -6.72
CA LYS A 166 -15.04 32.93 -7.48
C LYS A 166 -15.00 34.37 -6.96
N ASP A 167 -14.91 34.54 -5.64
CA ASP A 167 -14.86 35.85 -4.99
C ASP A 167 -13.50 36.55 -5.21
N LEU A 168 -12.42 35.78 -5.40
CA LEU A 168 -11.05 36.30 -5.50
C LEU A 168 -10.54 36.40 -6.94
N THR A 169 -11.15 35.69 -7.90
CA THR A 169 -10.77 35.79 -9.30
C THR A 169 -11.19 37.12 -9.91
N ASN A 170 -10.28 37.71 -10.68
CA ASN A 170 -10.55 38.88 -11.53
C ASN A 170 -10.87 38.47 -12.99
N ASP A 171 -10.81 37.17 -13.30
CA ASP A 171 -11.04 36.65 -14.63
C ASP A 171 -12.53 36.35 -14.83
N ASN A 172 -13.22 37.15 -15.65
CA ASN A 172 -14.66 37.02 -15.88
C ASN A 172 -15.08 35.65 -16.45
N GLU A 173 -14.21 35.00 -17.23
CA GLU A 173 -14.53 33.70 -17.81
C GLU A 173 -14.41 32.58 -16.77
N VAL A 174 -13.36 32.65 -15.93
CA VAL A 174 -13.20 31.75 -14.78
C VAL A 174 -14.33 31.97 -13.79
N LYS A 175 -14.66 33.23 -13.47
CA LYS A 175 -15.77 33.60 -12.59
C LYS A 175 -17.11 33.03 -13.07
N SER A 176 -17.39 33.15 -14.36
CA SER A 176 -18.60 32.58 -14.97
C SER A 176 -18.62 31.05 -14.90
N TYR A 177 -17.49 30.38 -15.17
CA TYR A 177 -17.36 28.94 -15.03
C TYR A 177 -17.59 28.47 -13.59
N LEU A 178 -16.92 29.09 -12.61
CA LEU A 178 -17.07 28.76 -11.20
C LEU A 178 -18.50 28.99 -10.73
N HIS A 179 -19.16 30.06 -11.19
CA HIS A 179 -20.56 30.31 -10.90
C HIS A 179 -21.45 29.18 -11.42
N ALA A 180 -21.26 28.76 -12.68
CA ALA A 180 -22.02 27.67 -13.27
C ALA A 180 -21.78 26.33 -12.55
N VAL A 181 -20.56 26.03 -12.12
CA VAL A 181 -20.25 24.81 -11.33
C VAL A 181 -20.88 24.86 -9.93
N ILE A 182 -20.91 26.02 -9.28
CA ILE A 182 -21.59 26.20 -7.99
C ILE A 182 -23.10 25.99 -8.15
N SER A 183 -23.71 26.64 -9.13
CA SER A 183 -25.15 26.49 -9.41
C SER A 183 -25.51 25.06 -9.82
N PHE A 184 -24.64 24.39 -10.58
CA PHE A 184 -24.76 22.96 -10.88
C PHE A 184 -24.80 22.14 -9.58
N SER A 185 -23.87 22.39 -8.66
CA SER A 185 -23.77 21.64 -7.40
C SER A 185 -24.99 21.87 -6.50
N GLU A 186 -25.50 23.11 -6.45
CA GLU A 186 -26.67 23.49 -5.66
C GLU A 186 -27.97 22.86 -6.20
N ARG A 187 -28.14 22.79 -7.52
CA ARG A 187 -29.30 22.12 -8.15
C ARG A 187 -29.31 20.62 -7.89
N LEU A 188 -28.16 19.96 -7.99
CA LEU A 188 -28.08 18.54 -7.66
C LEU A 188 -28.45 18.26 -6.19
N GLU A 189 -28.14 19.17 -5.26
CA GLU A 189 -28.53 19.02 -3.86
C GLU A 189 -30.00 19.29 -3.61
N SER A 190 -30.63 20.21 -4.34
CA SER A 190 -32.05 20.52 -4.18
C SER A 190 -32.95 19.48 -4.82
N ASP A 191 -32.54 18.95 -5.97
CA ASP A 191 -33.42 18.20 -6.85
C ASP A 191 -33.19 16.69 -6.75
N LEU A 192 -32.03 16.24 -6.24
CA LEU A 192 -31.78 14.82 -5.99
C LEU A 192 -31.98 14.46 -4.51
N ALA A 193 -32.43 13.23 -4.26
CA ALA A 193 -32.53 12.72 -2.91
C ALA A 193 -31.14 12.63 -2.23
N PRO A 194 -31.08 12.69 -0.88
CA PRO A 194 -29.83 12.58 -0.15
C PRO A 194 -28.98 11.34 -0.47
N GLY A 195 -29.58 10.21 -0.83
CA GLY A 195 -28.83 9.02 -1.26
C GLY A 195 -28.20 9.15 -2.66
N ASP A 196 -28.83 9.92 -3.54
CA ASP A 196 -28.52 9.99 -4.97
C ASP A 196 -27.44 11.01 -5.28
N PHE A 197 -27.50 12.21 -4.68
CA PHE A 197 -26.38 13.17 -4.81
C PHE A 197 -25.11 12.66 -4.14
N LYS A 198 -25.23 11.73 -3.17
CA LYS A 198 -24.09 11.06 -2.49
C LYS A 198 -23.53 9.88 -3.27
N SER A 199 -24.16 9.50 -4.38
CA SER A 199 -23.76 8.34 -5.16
C SER A 199 -22.34 8.51 -5.72
N PRO A 200 -21.58 7.41 -5.88
CA PRO A 200 -20.22 7.47 -6.42
C PRO A 200 -20.11 8.20 -7.78
N PRO A 201 -21.01 8.00 -8.76
CA PRO A 201 -20.94 8.70 -10.04
C PRO A 201 -21.07 10.23 -9.93
N ILE A 202 -22.01 10.73 -9.11
CA ILE A 202 -22.22 12.18 -8.91
C ILE A 202 -21.02 12.82 -8.21
N SER A 203 -20.47 12.16 -7.20
CA SER A 203 -19.25 12.62 -6.52
C SER A 203 -18.03 12.66 -7.46
N LYS A 204 -17.90 11.68 -8.36
CA LYS A 204 -16.86 11.67 -9.41
C LYS A 204 -17.05 12.81 -10.39
N LEU A 205 -18.28 13.10 -10.81
CA LEU A 205 -18.58 14.19 -11.72
C LEU A 205 -18.19 15.54 -11.10
N LEU A 206 -18.58 15.80 -9.85
CA LEU A 206 -18.15 17.03 -9.17
C LEU A 206 -16.62 17.08 -9.01
N SER A 207 -15.95 15.95 -8.77
CA SER A 207 -14.47 15.93 -8.70
C SER A 207 -13.79 16.28 -10.02
N CYS A 208 -14.48 16.16 -11.16
CA CYS A 208 -13.98 16.62 -12.46
C CYS A 208 -14.11 18.15 -12.58
N LEU A 209 -15.27 18.70 -12.23
CA LEU A 209 -15.56 20.14 -12.32
C LEU A 209 -14.85 20.97 -11.23
N ALA A 210 -14.75 20.42 -10.02
CA ALA A 210 -14.16 21.02 -8.84
C ALA A 210 -13.06 20.10 -8.28
N PRO A 211 -11.89 20.05 -8.93
CA PRO A 211 -10.89 19.01 -8.73
C PRO A 211 -10.02 19.23 -7.49
N PHE A 212 -10.66 19.46 -6.35
CA PHE A 212 -10.02 19.67 -5.07
C PHE A 212 -10.23 18.48 -4.15
N ASP A 213 -9.15 18.03 -3.54
CA ASP A 213 -9.13 16.99 -2.52
C ASP A 213 -8.71 17.60 -1.18
N PHE A 214 -9.20 17.02 -0.10
CA PHE A 214 -8.95 17.51 1.26
C PHE A 214 -8.41 16.38 2.14
N SER A 215 -7.65 16.75 3.15
CA SER A 215 -7.17 15.84 4.19
C SER A 215 -7.28 16.50 5.56
N THR A 216 -7.56 15.69 6.57
CA THR A 216 -7.40 16.07 7.97
C THR A 216 -5.92 15.97 8.33
N PHE A 217 -5.41 17.00 9.01
CA PHE A 217 -4.11 17.01 9.64
C PHE A 217 -4.29 17.52 11.06
N GLU A 218 -4.12 16.63 12.05
CA GLU A 218 -4.48 16.88 13.45
C GLU A 218 -5.93 17.41 13.57
N ASN A 219 -6.14 18.64 14.05
CA ASN A 219 -7.44 19.30 14.15
C ASN A 219 -7.74 20.27 12.99
N ALA A 220 -6.99 20.20 11.89
CA ALA A 220 -7.10 21.11 10.75
C ALA A 220 -7.50 20.38 9.47
N ILE A 221 -8.33 21.03 8.65
CA ILE A 221 -8.66 20.59 7.30
C ILE A 221 -7.75 21.32 6.32
N LEU A 222 -6.92 20.58 5.60
CA LEU A 222 -6.02 21.11 4.58
C LEU A 222 -6.52 20.77 3.18
N LEU A 223 -6.31 21.69 2.23
CA LEU A 223 -6.37 21.39 0.81
C LEU A 223 -5.19 20.46 0.48
N SER A 224 -5.48 19.19 0.21
CA SER A 224 -4.45 18.20 -0.10
C SER A 224 -4.03 18.34 -1.56
N ARG A 225 -4.96 18.39 -2.51
CA ARG A 225 -4.62 18.39 -3.94
C ARG A 225 -5.54 19.29 -4.75
N ALA A 226 -4.98 19.99 -5.73
CA ALA A 226 -5.71 20.65 -6.80
C ALA A 226 -5.36 19.97 -8.14
N ARG A 227 -6.25 19.16 -8.70
CA ARG A 227 -6.05 18.41 -9.95
C ARG A 227 -6.45 19.26 -11.16
N LEU A 228 -5.88 20.46 -11.32
CA LEU A 228 -6.18 21.35 -12.44
C LEU A 228 -5.39 20.99 -13.73
N PHE A 229 -5.02 19.73 -13.89
CA PHE A 229 -4.30 19.18 -15.04
C PHE A 229 -5.19 18.19 -15.80
N ARG A 230 -4.71 17.67 -16.95
CA ARG A 230 -5.42 16.77 -17.85
C ARG A 230 -6.36 15.79 -17.13
N ARG A 231 -7.61 15.71 -17.61
CA ARG A 231 -8.62 14.78 -17.10
C ARG A 231 -8.35 13.36 -17.60
N GLU A 232 -8.48 12.38 -16.70
CA GLU A 232 -8.28 10.97 -17.04
C GLU A 232 -9.42 10.38 -17.87
N LYS A 233 -10.63 10.95 -17.74
CA LYS A 233 -11.84 10.51 -18.44
C LYS A 233 -12.39 11.62 -19.32
N THR A 234 -13.01 11.22 -20.42
CA THR A 234 -13.74 12.14 -21.29
C THR A 234 -15.10 12.50 -20.67
N PRO A 235 -15.69 13.65 -21.06
CA PRO A 235 -17.06 14.01 -20.69
C PRO A 235 -18.07 12.89 -20.97
N ASP A 236 -18.00 12.24 -22.13
CA ASP A 236 -18.92 11.16 -22.51
C ASP A 236 -18.75 9.92 -21.62
N GLU A 237 -17.51 9.56 -21.25
CA GLU A 237 -17.26 8.46 -20.30
C GLU A 237 -17.87 8.74 -18.92
N LEU A 238 -17.79 10.00 -18.43
CA LEU A 238 -18.37 10.39 -17.15
C LEU A 238 -19.90 10.32 -17.15
N LEU A 239 -20.54 10.74 -18.24
CA LEU A 239 -22.01 10.69 -18.38
C LEU A 239 -22.50 9.24 -18.51
N GLN A 240 -21.82 8.40 -19.30
CA GLN A 240 -22.14 6.98 -19.43
C GLN A 240 -22.02 6.22 -18.10
N GLU A 241 -21.12 6.62 -17.20
CA GLU A 241 -21.04 6.01 -15.86
C GLU A 241 -22.28 6.26 -15.01
N ILE A 242 -22.90 7.44 -15.13
CA ILE A 242 -24.14 7.75 -14.39
C ILE A 242 -25.28 6.90 -14.96
N GLU A 243 -25.43 6.88 -16.28
CA GLU A 243 -26.47 6.10 -16.97
C GLU A 243 -26.36 4.59 -16.69
N ARG A 244 -25.15 4.03 -16.71
CA ARG A 244 -24.91 2.61 -16.39
C ARG A 244 -25.14 2.30 -14.92
N TYR A 245 -24.87 3.24 -14.03
CA TYR A 245 -25.05 3.05 -12.60
C TYR A 245 -26.53 2.97 -12.23
N SER A 246 -27.34 3.89 -12.75
CA SER A 246 -28.79 3.83 -12.61
C SER A 246 -29.46 4.68 -13.68
N LYS A 247 -30.38 4.05 -14.43
CA LYS A 247 -31.24 4.77 -15.37
C LYS A 247 -32.12 5.80 -14.67
N SER A 248 -32.65 5.51 -13.47
CA SER A 248 -33.46 6.47 -12.73
C SER A 248 -32.63 7.68 -12.32
N LEU A 249 -31.44 7.45 -11.76
CA LEU A 249 -30.51 8.53 -11.38
C LEU A 249 -30.14 9.40 -12.58
N TRP A 250 -29.95 8.80 -13.75
CA TRP A 250 -29.64 9.55 -14.96
C TRP A 250 -30.80 10.45 -15.41
N GLU A 251 -32.03 9.94 -15.36
CA GLU A 251 -33.22 10.76 -15.63
C GLU A 251 -33.41 11.86 -14.57
N ASP A 252 -33.13 11.57 -13.30
CA ASP A 252 -33.17 12.57 -12.23
C ASP A 252 -32.10 13.67 -12.42
N VAL A 253 -30.90 13.31 -12.89
CA VAL A 253 -29.84 14.26 -13.25
C VAL A 253 -30.26 15.12 -14.45
N LYS A 254 -30.88 14.52 -15.47
CA LYS A 254 -31.42 15.26 -16.63
C LYS A 254 -32.55 16.20 -16.23
N TYR A 255 -33.38 15.79 -15.27
CA TYR A 255 -34.44 16.60 -14.71
C TYR A 255 -33.87 17.81 -13.97
N ALA A 256 -32.87 17.59 -13.11
CA ALA A 256 -32.21 18.65 -12.38
C ALA A 256 -31.45 19.62 -13.31
N ILE A 257 -30.82 19.08 -14.37
CA ILE A 257 -29.88 19.83 -15.21
C ILE A 257 -29.95 19.37 -16.66
N GLU A 258 -30.13 20.34 -17.58
CA GLU A 258 -30.07 20.08 -19.02
C GLU A 258 -28.74 19.41 -19.41
N GLU A 259 -28.83 18.25 -20.07
CA GLU A 259 -27.67 17.44 -20.49
C GLU A 259 -26.66 18.26 -21.31
N LYS A 260 -27.15 19.16 -22.17
CA LYS A 260 -26.30 20.05 -22.97
C LYS A 260 -25.44 20.97 -22.09
N LEU A 261 -26.03 21.59 -21.08
CA LEU A 261 -25.32 22.47 -20.14
C LEU A 261 -24.24 21.70 -19.37
N LEU A 262 -24.58 20.48 -18.91
CA LEU A 262 -23.66 19.60 -18.21
C LEU A 262 -22.48 19.20 -19.11
N LYS A 263 -22.78 18.82 -20.35
CA LYS A 263 -21.76 18.45 -21.35
C LYS A 263 -20.85 19.63 -21.67
N ASP A 264 -21.39 20.84 -21.80
CA ASP A 264 -20.61 22.05 -22.04
C ASP A 264 -19.68 22.37 -20.87
N LEU A 265 -20.14 22.22 -19.62
CA LEU A 265 -19.31 22.38 -18.42
C LEU A 265 -18.18 21.35 -18.37
N LEU A 266 -18.48 20.08 -18.67
CA LEU A 266 -17.48 19.01 -18.68
C LEU A 266 -16.47 19.19 -19.82
N ASN A 267 -16.92 19.54 -21.03
CA ASN A 267 -16.06 19.85 -22.16
C ASN A 267 -15.10 20.99 -21.81
N LYS A 268 -15.63 22.07 -21.22
CA LYS A 268 -14.82 23.21 -20.78
C LYS A 268 -13.83 22.80 -19.67
N ALA A 269 -14.24 21.97 -18.73
CA ALA A 269 -13.38 21.43 -17.66
C ALA A 269 -12.28 20.47 -18.17
N CYS A 270 -12.40 19.97 -19.41
CA CYS A 270 -11.43 19.09 -20.06
C CYS A 270 -10.59 19.80 -21.13
N ASP A 271 -10.94 21.03 -21.51
CA ASP A 271 -10.21 21.80 -22.52
C ASP A 271 -8.83 22.24 -21.99
N GLU A 272 -7.77 21.91 -22.71
CA GLU A 272 -6.39 22.17 -22.24
C GLU A 272 -6.09 23.67 -22.12
N LYS A 273 -6.60 24.51 -23.03
CA LYS A 273 -6.39 25.97 -22.96
C LYS A 273 -7.12 26.58 -21.76
N PHE A 274 -8.34 26.13 -21.50
CA PHE A 274 -9.10 26.58 -20.34
C PHE A 274 -8.50 26.06 -19.03
N LEU A 275 -8.02 24.80 -19.01
CA LEU A 275 -7.27 24.27 -17.87
C LEU A 275 -6.00 25.07 -17.59
N GLU A 276 -5.23 25.49 -18.62
CA GLU A 276 -4.11 26.42 -18.45
C GLU A 276 -4.54 27.73 -17.80
N ARG A 277 -5.66 28.30 -18.25
CA ARG A 277 -6.23 29.53 -17.69
C ARG A 277 -6.64 29.37 -16.22
N LEU A 278 -7.34 28.28 -15.89
CA LEU A 278 -7.70 27.94 -14.51
C LEU A 278 -6.46 27.81 -13.62
N ARG A 279 -5.37 27.21 -14.12
CA ARG A 279 -4.13 27.10 -13.33
C ARG A 279 -3.48 28.46 -13.08
N ARG A 280 -3.46 29.36 -14.06
CA ARG A 280 -2.94 30.73 -13.90
C ARG A 280 -3.78 31.51 -12.89
N ASP A 281 -5.09 31.47 -13.01
CA ASP A 281 -5.99 32.18 -12.11
C ASP A 281 -5.95 31.61 -10.68
N TRP A 282 -5.93 30.28 -10.54
CA TRP A 282 -5.76 29.62 -9.24
C TRP A 282 -4.45 30.02 -8.54
N LYS A 283 -3.36 30.20 -9.28
CA LYS A 283 -2.09 30.68 -8.72
C LYS A 283 -2.21 32.09 -8.15
N GLU A 284 -2.91 33.00 -8.84
CA GLU A 284 -3.17 34.35 -8.33
C GLU A 284 -4.10 34.32 -7.11
N VAL A 285 -5.09 33.44 -7.10
CA VAL A 285 -5.95 33.23 -5.93
C VAL A 285 -5.16 32.72 -4.73
N LEU A 286 -4.30 31.70 -4.92
CA LEU A 286 -3.40 31.23 -3.85
C LEU A 286 -2.50 32.34 -3.33
N LYS A 287 -2.02 33.24 -4.20
CA LYS A 287 -1.24 34.40 -3.78
C LYS A 287 -2.03 35.31 -2.85
N GLU A 288 -3.26 35.63 -3.20
CA GLU A 288 -4.13 36.45 -2.35
C GLU A 288 -4.44 35.76 -1.02
N LEU A 289 -4.69 34.45 -1.02
CA LEU A 289 -4.89 33.67 0.20
C LEU A 289 -3.66 33.65 1.11
N LEU A 290 -2.46 33.54 0.55
CA LEU A 290 -1.19 33.60 1.28
C LEU A 290 -0.92 34.98 1.90
N LYS A 291 -1.39 36.07 1.28
CA LYS A 291 -1.35 37.42 1.89
C LYS A 291 -2.36 37.58 3.04
N GLY A 292 -3.23 36.59 3.24
CA GLY A 292 -4.34 36.67 4.17
C GLY A 292 -5.61 37.27 3.57
N GLY A 293 -5.80 37.18 2.26
CA GLY A 293 -7.12 37.33 1.66
C GLY A 293 -8.05 36.29 2.28
N ARG A 294 -9.19 36.72 2.84
CA ARG A 294 -10.18 35.87 3.52
C ARG A 294 -9.66 35.12 4.76
N LYS A 295 -8.99 35.81 5.70
CA LYS A 295 -8.58 35.24 7.00
C LYS A 295 -9.74 34.68 7.84
N ASP A 296 -10.99 35.03 7.50
CA ASP A 296 -12.23 34.49 8.05
C ASP A 296 -12.50 33.04 7.59
N LYS A 297 -11.96 32.63 6.43
CA LYS A 297 -12.23 31.32 5.81
C LYS A 297 -10.99 30.47 5.61
N THR A 298 -9.81 31.06 5.50
CA THR A 298 -8.58 30.34 5.15
C THR A 298 -7.35 30.87 5.86
N VAL A 299 -6.37 29.99 6.05
CA VAL A 299 -5.00 30.35 6.44
C VAL A 299 -4.03 29.71 5.44
N GLY A 300 -3.25 30.53 4.75
CA GLY A 300 -2.24 30.09 3.79
C GLY A 300 -0.83 30.26 4.35
N VAL A 301 0.04 29.26 4.18
CA VAL A 301 1.48 29.33 4.51
C VAL A 301 2.30 28.82 3.35
N PHE A 302 3.41 29.48 3.04
CA PHE A 302 4.36 29.06 2.01
C PHE A 302 5.63 28.52 2.66
N VAL A 303 6.07 27.34 2.23
CA VAL A 303 7.37 26.76 2.59
C VAL A 303 8.26 26.76 1.36
N GLN A 304 9.28 27.62 1.37
CA GLN A 304 10.23 27.77 0.28
C GLN A 304 11.23 26.62 0.25
N LYS A 305 11.76 26.33 -0.94
CA LYS A 305 12.88 25.43 -1.12
C LYS A 305 14.18 26.08 -0.65
N GLY A 306 14.83 25.44 0.32
CA GLY A 306 16.15 25.84 0.82
C GLY A 306 17.20 25.82 -0.28
N GLN A 307 18.08 26.81 -0.25
CA GLN A 307 19.15 26.94 -1.25
C GLN A 307 20.24 25.88 -1.09
N GLN A 308 20.48 25.42 0.15
CA GLN A 308 21.46 24.38 0.46
C GLN A 308 20.92 22.99 0.09
N VAL A 309 21.81 22.16 -0.48
CA VAL A 309 21.58 20.73 -0.67
C VAL A 309 22.07 20.03 0.60
N GLU A 310 21.19 19.26 1.23
CA GLU A 310 21.47 18.54 2.48
C GLU A 310 22.11 17.16 2.21
N GLY A 311 22.00 16.65 0.99
CA GLY A 311 22.43 15.32 0.59
C GLY A 311 22.17 15.06 -0.88
N LYS A 312 22.83 14.06 -1.47
CA LYS A 312 22.47 13.54 -2.79
C LYS A 312 22.40 12.03 -2.76
N LEU A 313 21.49 11.46 -3.53
CA LEU A 313 21.34 10.01 -3.71
C LEU A 313 21.26 9.69 -5.19
N SER A 314 22.03 8.71 -5.66
CA SER A 314 21.78 8.15 -6.99
C SER A 314 20.46 7.36 -7.00
N TYR A 315 19.88 7.17 -8.18
CA TYR A 315 18.70 6.30 -8.34
C TYR A 315 19.01 4.81 -8.18
N GLY A 316 20.30 4.45 -8.19
CA GLY A 316 20.78 3.10 -7.95
C GLY A 316 20.61 2.11 -9.10
N VAL A 317 21.15 0.92 -8.85
CA VAL A 317 21.23 -0.22 -9.75
C VAL A 317 20.61 -1.42 -9.04
N PHE A 318 19.59 -2.00 -9.67
CA PHE A 318 19.08 -3.29 -9.23
C PHE A 318 20.01 -4.41 -9.67
N SER A 319 20.18 -5.41 -8.81
CA SER A 319 20.88 -6.65 -9.09
C SER A 319 19.97 -7.84 -8.84
N ILE A 320 19.83 -8.69 -9.85
CA ILE A 320 19.05 -9.94 -9.81
C ILE A 320 20.02 -11.11 -10.05
N PRO A 321 19.98 -12.17 -9.23
CA PRO A 321 20.94 -13.27 -9.31
C PRO A 321 20.62 -14.29 -10.42
N GLU A 322 19.79 -13.95 -11.40
CA GLU A 322 19.44 -14.83 -12.51
C GLU A 322 19.11 -14.03 -13.78
N LYS A 323 19.48 -14.59 -14.95
CA LYS A 323 19.24 -14.00 -16.28
C LYS A 323 18.06 -14.63 -17.02
N GLU A 324 17.55 -15.77 -16.56
CA GLU A 324 16.43 -16.46 -17.19
C GLU A 324 15.32 -16.74 -16.18
N VAL A 325 14.14 -16.16 -16.41
CA VAL A 325 12.96 -16.38 -15.57
C VAL A 325 11.82 -16.96 -16.41
N GLU A 326 11.26 -18.07 -15.94
CA GLU A 326 10.07 -18.66 -16.54
C GLU A 326 8.81 -18.01 -15.98
N VAL A 327 7.91 -17.61 -16.86
CA VAL A 327 6.67 -16.91 -16.49
C VAL A 327 5.48 -17.85 -16.70
N PHE A 328 4.72 -18.11 -15.64
CA PHE A 328 3.41 -18.75 -15.69
C PHE A 328 2.34 -17.67 -15.74
N VAL A 329 1.41 -17.79 -16.68
CA VAL A 329 0.32 -16.82 -16.83
C VAL A 329 -0.98 -17.48 -16.39
N PHE A 330 -1.67 -16.87 -15.42
CA PHE A 330 -3.03 -17.23 -15.06
C PHE A 330 -3.99 -16.12 -15.47
N TYR A 331 -5.11 -16.47 -16.08
CA TYR A 331 -6.02 -15.49 -16.67
C TYR A 331 -7.48 -15.72 -16.29
N GLU A 332 -8.21 -14.64 -16.11
CA GLU A 332 -9.67 -14.69 -16.04
C GLU A 332 -10.26 -15.09 -17.40
N LYS A 333 -11.27 -15.97 -17.39
CA LYS A 333 -11.88 -16.52 -18.63
C LYS A 333 -12.37 -15.44 -19.60
N SER A 334 -12.85 -14.30 -19.09
CA SER A 334 -13.27 -13.15 -19.92
C SER A 334 -12.15 -12.55 -20.79
N LEU A 335 -10.89 -12.83 -20.47
CA LEU A 335 -9.72 -12.33 -21.19
C LEU A 335 -9.17 -13.32 -22.22
N GLU A 336 -9.79 -14.49 -22.39
CA GLU A 336 -9.29 -15.57 -23.24
C GLU A 336 -9.00 -15.12 -24.67
N GLU A 337 -9.91 -14.35 -25.27
CA GLU A 337 -9.76 -13.80 -26.63
C GLU A 337 -8.58 -12.82 -26.76
N LYS A 338 -8.13 -12.22 -25.66
CA LYS A 338 -7.03 -11.24 -25.63
C LYS A 338 -5.67 -11.88 -25.38
N LEU A 339 -5.61 -13.15 -24.99
CA LEU A 339 -4.36 -13.78 -24.52
C LEU A 339 -3.28 -13.84 -25.59
N GLU A 340 -3.65 -14.06 -26.85
CA GLU A 340 -2.66 -14.15 -27.92
C GLU A 340 -2.12 -12.77 -28.30
N GLY A 341 -2.99 -11.76 -28.34
CA GLY A 341 -2.58 -10.37 -28.48
C GLY A 341 -1.68 -9.92 -27.34
N PHE A 342 -2.03 -10.28 -26.09
CA PHE A 342 -1.21 -10.00 -24.90
C PHE A 342 0.16 -10.68 -25.00
N LYS A 343 0.20 -11.98 -25.31
CA LYS A 343 1.46 -12.75 -25.45
C LYS A 343 2.38 -12.08 -26.48
N LYS A 344 1.86 -11.81 -27.68
CA LYS A 344 2.63 -11.17 -28.75
C LYS A 344 3.17 -9.80 -28.31
N GLY A 345 2.33 -9.00 -27.67
CA GLY A 345 2.74 -7.69 -27.13
C GLY A 345 3.79 -7.78 -26.03
N PHE A 346 3.66 -8.76 -25.14
CA PHE A 346 4.59 -9.00 -24.03
C PHE A 346 5.95 -9.50 -24.51
N GLU A 347 5.98 -10.49 -25.41
CA GLU A 347 7.20 -11.02 -26.03
C GLU A 347 7.93 -9.93 -26.82
N LYS A 348 7.21 -9.16 -27.63
CA LYS A 348 7.77 -8.00 -28.33
C LYS A 348 8.38 -6.97 -27.38
N ALA A 349 7.70 -6.68 -26.26
CA ALA A 349 8.22 -5.75 -25.26
C ALA A 349 9.50 -6.28 -24.59
N ILE A 350 9.58 -7.59 -24.33
CA ILE A 350 10.80 -8.24 -23.82
C ILE A 350 11.94 -8.07 -24.83
N GLU A 351 11.71 -8.40 -26.11
CA GLU A 351 12.73 -8.30 -27.17
C GLU A 351 13.28 -6.87 -27.32
N GLU A 352 12.40 -5.86 -27.37
CA GLU A 352 12.78 -4.46 -27.56
C GLU A 352 13.40 -3.82 -26.30
N TYR A 353 12.96 -4.24 -25.11
CA TYR A 353 13.30 -3.56 -23.85
C TYR A 353 14.15 -4.38 -22.86
N GLN A 354 14.57 -5.61 -23.19
CA GLN A 354 15.47 -6.43 -22.35
C GLN A 354 16.79 -5.73 -21.96
N LYS A 355 17.28 -4.80 -22.80
CA LYS A 355 18.46 -3.99 -22.48
C LYS A 355 18.27 -3.13 -21.22
N PHE A 356 17.03 -2.76 -20.89
CA PHE A 356 16.69 -2.01 -19.69
C PHE A 356 16.58 -2.88 -18.44
N THR A 357 16.54 -4.21 -18.60
CA THR A 357 16.43 -5.18 -17.50
C THR A 357 17.73 -5.99 -17.37
N GLY A 358 18.85 -5.45 -17.85
CA GLY A 358 20.16 -6.10 -17.72
C GLY A 358 20.31 -7.35 -18.58
N GLY A 359 19.49 -7.50 -19.63
CA GLY A 359 19.48 -8.67 -20.51
C GLY A 359 18.77 -9.89 -19.91
N ILE A 360 17.92 -9.69 -18.90
CA ILE A 360 17.10 -10.76 -18.35
C ILE A 360 16.06 -11.21 -19.39
N LYS A 361 16.05 -12.50 -19.67
CA LYS A 361 15.10 -13.17 -20.55
C LYS A 361 13.90 -13.65 -19.73
N LEU A 362 12.72 -13.14 -20.10
CA LEU A 362 11.45 -13.67 -19.62
C LEU A 362 10.87 -14.56 -20.70
N SER A 363 10.49 -15.80 -20.36
CA SER A 363 9.85 -16.72 -21.28
C SER A 363 8.53 -17.21 -20.71
N ILE A 364 7.42 -17.01 -21.41
CA ILE A 364 6.13 -17.59 -21.01
C ILE A 364 6.23 -19.11 -21.17
N ASN A 365 6.14 -19.83 -20.05
CA ASN A 365 6.21 -21.29 -20.03
C ASN A 365 4.82 -21.90 -20.29
N LYS A 366 3.84 -21.58 -19.44
CA LYS A 366 2.47 -22.09 -19.54
C LYS A 366 1.42 -21.03 -19.22
N LYS A 367 0.22 -21.22 -19.77
CA LYS A 367 -0.95 -20.38 -19.56
C LYS A 367 -2.10 -21.23 -18.99
N PHE A 368 -2.80 -20.73 -17.97
CA PHE A 368 -3.94 -21.43 -17.33
C PHE A 368 -5.06 -20.47 -16.98
N SER A 369 -6.30 -20.95 -16.96
CA SER A 369 -7.39 -20.18 -16.36
C SER A 369 -7.15 -20.02 -14.86
N LEU A 370 -7.55 -18.89 -14.30
CA LEU A 370 -7.40 -18.54 -12.88
C LEU A 370 -8.06 -19.56 -11.94
N ASP A 371 -9.07 -20.30 -12.42
CA ASP A 371 -9.74 -21.38 -11.69
C ASP A 371 -8.76 -22.50 -11.25
N HIS A 372 -7.60 -22.62 -11.89
CA HIS A 372 -6.53 -23.55 -11.45
C HIS A 372 -5.81 -23.10 -10.18
N LEU A 373 -5.92 -21.81 -9.82
CA LEU A 373 -5.39 -21.23 -8.59
C LEU A 373 -6.48 -20.90 -7.57
N ILE A 374 -7.67 -20.54 -8.04
CA ILE A 374 -8.80 -20.08 -7.22
C ILE A 374 -10.07 -20.76 -7.77
N PRO A 375 -10.44 -21.97 -7.29
CA PRO A 375 -11.48 -22.79 -7.91
C PRO A 375 -12.84 -22.11 -8.07
N HIS A 376 -13.22 -21.22 -7.13
CA HIS A 376 -14.50 -20.51 -7.15
C HIS A 376 -14.35 -19.04 -7.51
N PHE A 377 -13.33 -18.66 -8.29
CA PHE A 377 -13.07 -17.26 -8.63
C PHE A 377 -14.31 -16.51 -9.16
N GLU A 378 -15.07 -17.12 -10.06
CA GLU A 378 -16.30 -16.54 -10.61
C GLU A 378 -17.42 -16.38 -9.59
N GLU A 379 -17.50 -17.26 -8.58
CA GLU A 379 -18.46 -17.15 -7.48
C GLU A 379 -18.03 -16.04 -6.51
N LEU A 380 -16.73 -15.95 -6.20
CA LEU A 380 -16.17 -14.92 -5.33
C LEU A 380 -16.45 -13.50 -5.84
N LYS A 381 -16.47 -13.28 -7.17
CA LYS A 381 -16.83 -11.98 -7.78
C LYS A 381 -18.29 -11.57 -7.57
N LYS A 382 -19.20 -12.54 -7.36
CA LYS A 382 -20.65 -12.31 -7.23
C LYS A 382 -21.08 -12.02 -5.79
N ILE A 383 -20.19 -12.23 -4.82
CA ILE A 383 -20.45 -12.00 -3.40
C ILE A 383 -20.56 -10.48 -3.11
N ASP A 384 -21.54 -10.10 -2.29
CA ASP A 384 -21.69 -8.73 -1.79
C ASP A 384 -20.77 -8.48 -0.58
N TYR A 385 -19.65 -7.80 -0.81
CA TYR A 385 -18.70 -7.41 0.24
C TYR A 385 -19.02 -6.05 0.89
N SER A 386 -20.06 -5.34 0.45
CA SER A 386 -20.34 -3.96 0.89
C SER A 386 -20.59 -3.84 2.39
N LYS A 387 -21.15 -4.89 2.99
CA LYS A 387 -21.46 -4.99 4.42
C LYS A 387 -20.23 -5.25 5.29
N GLY A 388 -19.10 -5.63 4.69
CA GLY A 388 -17.88 -6.02 5.41
C GLY A 388 -18.01 -7.33 6.19
N GLU A 389 -19.11 -8.07 6.01
CA GLU A 389 -19.42 -9.32 6.70
C GLU A 389 -20.08 -10.30 5.73
N LEU A 390 -19.54 -11.52 5.63
CA LEU A 390 -20.00 -12.58 4.73
C LEU A 390 -20.98 -13.54 5.42
N GLY A 391 -21.88 -14.14 4.63
CA GLY A 391 -22.72 -15.25 5.07
C GLY A 391 -21.93 -16.55 5.23
N LEU A 392 -22.56 -17.59 5.78
CA LEU A 392 -21.92 -18.87 6.10
C LEU A 392 -21.36 -19.58 4.85
N HIS A 393 -22.10 -19.55 3.74
CA HIS A 393 -21.71 -20.21 2.49
C HIS A 393 -20.54 -19.50 1.85
N GLU A 394 -20.66 -18.18 1.66
CA GLU A 394 -19.64 -17.30 1.09
C GLU A 394 -18.32 -17.36 1.87
N SER A 395 -18.42 -17.42 3.20
CA SER A 395 -17.28 -17.52 4.11
C SER A 395 -16.47 -18.80 3.91
N LYS A 396 -17.14 -19.94 3.75
CA LYS A 396 -16.47 -21.23 3.55
C LYS A 396 -15.80 -21.30 2.18
N ILE A 397 -16.46 -20.77 1.15
CA ILE A 397 -15.88 -20.72 -0.20
C ILE A 397 -14.60 -19.91 -0.20
N LEU A 398 -14.64 -18.68 0.33
CA LEU A 398 -13.47 -17.82 0.39
C LEU A 398 -12.33 -18.45 1.19
N LEU A 399 -12.63 -19.05 2.34
CA LEU A 399 -11.63 -19.70 3.18
C LEU A 399 -11.01 -20.93 2.51
N PHE A 400 -11.81 -21.76 1.84
CA PHE A 400 -11.32 -22.90 1.07
C PHE A 400 -10.44 -22.46 -0.11
N ASP A 401 -10.86 -21.43 -0.85
CA ASP A 401 -10.10 -20.92 -1.98
C ASP A 401 -8.75 -20.31 -1.56
N LEU A 402 -8.69 -19.66 -0.39
CA LEU A 402 -7.42 -19.21 0.20
C LEU A 402 -6.50 -20.38 0.55
N LEU A 403 -7.04 -21.45 1.17
CA LEU A 403 -6.28 -22.67 1.46
C LEU A 403 -5.75 -23.33 0.19
N TYR A 404 -6.61 -23.46 -0.82
CA TYR A 404 -6.25 -24.03 -2.12
C TYR A 404 -5.16 -23.19 -2.78
N PHE A 405 -5.33 -21.87 -2.84
CA PHE A 405 -4.34 -20.94 -3.39
C PHE A 405 -2.97 -21.06 -2.71
N ILE A 406 -2.94 -21.04 -1.37
CA ILE A 406 -1.72 -21.24 -0.57
C ILE A 406 -1.04 -22.57 -0.90
N ALA A 407 -1.81 -23.66 -1.02
CA ALA A 407 -1.29 -24.97 -1.42
C ALA A 407 -0.67 -24.94 -2.83
N ARG A 408 -1.25 -24.22 -3.78
CA ARG A 408 -0.68 -24.04 -5.13
C ARG A 408 0.64 -23.25 -5.09
N LEU A 409 0.70 -22.15 -4.33
CA LEU A 409 1.92 -21.36 -4.16
C LEU A 409 3.07 -22.19 -3.58
N LYS A 410 2.79 -23.09 -2.63
CA LYS A 410 3.77 -24.04 -2.11
C LYS A 410 4.38 -24.91 -3.20
N GLY A 411 3.59 -25.33 -4.19
CA GLY A 411 4.11 -26.09 -5.32
C GLY A 411 5.05 -25.29 -6.21
N PHE A 412 4.79 -23.99 -6.41
CA PHE A 412 5.72 -23.11 -7.12
C PHE A 412 7.04 -22.88 -6.37
N VAL A 413 6.99 -22.79 -5.04
CA VAL A 413 8.20 -22.71 -4.20
C VAL A 413 9.06 -23.96 -4.38
N GLU A 414 8.47 -25.16 -4.29
CA GLU A 414 9.23 -26.40 -4.44
C GLU A 414 9.74 -26.62 -5.87
N LEU A 415 8.94 -26.28 -6.89
CA LEU A 415 9.39 -26.30 -8.27
C LEU A 415 10.64 -25.43 -8.47
N SER A 416 10.66 -24.24 -7.87
CA SER A 416 11.78 -23.30 -7.96
C SER A 416 13.03 -23.84 -7.26
N LYS A 417 12.89 -24.48 -6.10
CA LYS A 417 13.99 -25.13 -5.37
C LYS A 417 14.58 -26.31 -6.14
N GLU A 418 13.74 -27.22 -6.64
CA GLU A 418 14.15 -28.43 -7.35
C GLU A 418 14.88 -28.08 -8.65
N ARG A 419 14.31 -27.18 -9.45
CA ARG A 419 14.89 -26.77 -10.74
C ARG A 419 16.04 -25.78 -10.61
N LYS A 420 16.23 -25.19 -9.42
CA LYS A 420 17.17 -24.09 -9.17
C LYS A 420 17.03 -22.96 -10.20
N LYS A 421 15.77 -22.63 -10.54
CA LYS A 421 15.39 -21.57 -11.47
C LYS A 421 14.21 -20.77 -10.90
N PRO A 422 14.18 -19.43 -11.03
CA PRO A 422 13.05 -18.62 -10.62
C PRO A 422 11.86 -18.83 -11.57
N HIS A 423 10.68 -19.04 -10.98
CA HIS A 423 9.41 -19.08 -11.70
C HIS A 423 8.55 -17.91 -11.23
N ALA A 424 8.20 -17.03 -12.17
CA ALA A 424 7.34 -15.90 -11.96
C ALA A 424 5.89 -16.21 -12.36
N ILE A 425 4.93 -15.53 -11.74
CA ILE A 425 3.50 -15.73 -11.97
C ILE A 425 2.88 -14.39 -12.37
N LEU A 426 2.22 -14.34 -13.53
CA LEU A 426 1.39 -13.21 -13.94
C LEU A 426 -0.08 -13.56 -13.80
N LEU A 427 -0.82 -12.77 -13.03
CA LEU A 427 -2.26 -12.92 -12.82
C LEU A 427 -2.98 -11.84 -13.64
N LEU A 428 -3.64 -12.23 -14.73
CA LEU A 428 -4.38 -11.34 -15.61
C LEU A 428 -5.83 -11.26 -15.17
N LEU A 429 -6.24 -10.09 -14.66
CA LEU A 429 -7.58 -9.84 -14.15
C LEU A 429 -8.31 -8.83 -15.04
N ASP A 430 -9.59 -9.05 -15.32
CA ASP A 430 -10.46 -8.10 -16.03
C ASP A 430 -10.98 -7.03 -15.06
N THR A 431 -10.05 -6.40 -14.35
CA THR A 431 -10.31 -5.33 -13.37
C THR A 431 -9.83 -3.99 -13.91
N ASP A 432 -10.50 -2.91 -13.53
CA ASP A 432 -10.04 -1.55 -13.77
C ASP A 432 -10.41 -0.66 -12.58
N VAL A 433 -9.42 -0.29 -11.77
CA VAL A 433 -9.60 0.52 -10.55
C VAL A 433 -10.27 1.88 -10.80
N ARG A 434 -10.36 2.32 -12.06
CA ARG A 434 -11.06 3.56 -12.46
C ARG A 434 -12.57 3.36 -12.61
N GLU A 435 -13.02 2.13 -12.81
CA GLU A 435 -14.42 1.72 -12.86
C GLU A 435 -14.99 1.65 -11.43
N ALA A 436 -16.28 1.97 -11.25
CA ALA A 436 -16.93 1.78 -9.96
C ALA A 436 -16.95 0.29 -9.60
N ASN A 437 -16.45 -0.08 -8.42
CA ASN A 437 -16.24 -1.48 -8.00
C ASN A 437 -15.28 -2.27 -8.91
N GLY A 438 -14.43 -1.60 -9.68
CA GLY A 438 -13.54 -2.26 -10.64
C GLY A 438 -12.34 -2.99 -10.04
N SER A 439 -12.23 -3.09 -8.71
CA SER A 439 -11.29 -3.94 -7.99
C SER A 439 -12.04 -5.04 -7.24
N TYR A 440 -11.50 -6.26 -7.19
CA TYR A 440 -12.12 -7.33 -6.42
C TYR A 440 -11.88 -7.15 -4.92
N PRO A 441 -12.94 -6.98 -4.10
CA PRO A 441 -12.80 -6.68 -2.67
C PRO A 441 -12.09 -7.78 -1.87
N PHE A 442 -12.09 -9.03 -2.36
CA PHE A 442 -11.43 -10.15 -1.73
C PHE A 442 -9.94 -10.28 -2.10
N TRP A 443 -9.48 -9.65 -3.18
CA TRP A 443 -8.15 -9.89 -3.77
C TRP A 443 -7.00 -9.56 -2.83
N ASP A 444 -7.22 -8.56 -1.98
CA ASP A 444 -6.28 -8.14 -0.94
C ASP A 444 -5.83 -9.25 0.02
N HIS A 445 -6.62 -10.31 0.17
CA HIS A 445 -6.28 -11.47 0.99
C HIS A 445 -5.41 -12.47 0.21
N PHE A 446 -5.65 -12.61 -1.10
CA PHE A 446 -4.81 -13.41 -1.98
C PHE A 446 -3.44 -12.75 -2.18
N SER A 447 -3.38 -11.41 -2.22
CA SER A 447 -2.11 -10.68 -2.36
C SER A 447 -1.17 -10.93 -1.20
N LEU A 448 -1.69 -10.82 0.02
CA LEU A 448 -0.95 -11.12 1.24
C LEU A 448 -0.33 -12.54 1.23
N ALA A 449 -1.02 -13.52 0.65
CA ALA A 449 -0.52 -14.88 0.59
C ALA A 449 0.73 -15.03 -0.29
N TYR A 450 0.76 -14.45 -1.49
CA TYR A 450 1.94 -14.56 -2.36
C TYR A 450 3.11 -13.68 -1.91
N ASP A 451 2.83 -12.53 -1.29
CA ASP A 451 3.87 -11.67 -0.71
C ASP A 451 4.62 -12.42 0.41
N PHE A 452 3.91 -13.19 1.23
CA PHE A 452 4.53 -13.98 2.30
C PHE A 452 5.51 -15.04 1.77
N PHE A 453 5.15 -15.76 0.70
CA PHE A 453 5.99 -16.82 0.15
C PHE A 453 7.17 -16.31 -0.69
N SER A 454 7.34 -14.99 -0.84
CA SER A 454 8.42 -14.40 -1.64
C SER A 454 8.48 -14.91 -3.08
N LEU A 455 7.33 -15.30 -3.63
CA LEU A 455 7.21 -15.70 -5.03
C LEU A 455 7.13 -14.44 -5.91
N PRO A 456 7.80 -14.43 -7.08
CA PRO A 456 7.71 -13.33 -8.02
C PRO A 456 6.34 -13.34 -8.73
N VAL A 457 5.31 -12.82 -8.07
CA VAL A 457 3.93 -12.75 -8.56
C VAL A 457 3.58 -11.31 -8.90
N GLN A 458 2.92 -11.06 -10.03
CA GLN A 458 2.35 -9.75 -10.31
C GLN A 458 0.95 -9.83 -10.91
N THR A 459 0.08 -8.95 -10.43
CA THR A 459 -1.31 -8.81 -10.92
C THR A 459 -1.39 -7.72 -11.99
N LEU A 460 -1.93 -8.05 -13.16
CA LEU A 460 -2.16 -7.12 -14.26
C LEU A 460 -3.66 -6.86 -14.44
N ASN A 461 -4.02 -5.58 -14.50
CA ASN A 461 -5.38 -5.13 -14.73
C ASN A 461 -5.71 -5.01 -16.22
N LYS A 462 -7.00 -4.86 -16.54
CA LYS A 462 -7.55 -4.75 -17.90
C LYS A 462 -6.83 -3.70 -18.74
N GLN A 463 -6.55 -2.53 -18.17
CA GLN A 463 -5.85 -1.46 -18.87
C GLN A 463 -4.43 -1.87 -19.29
N THR A 464 -3.67 -2.46 -18.37
CA THR A 464 -2.30 -2.90 -18.62
C THR A 464 -2.27 -4.01 -19.67
N ILE A 465 -3.20 -4.96 -19.57
CA ILE A 465 -3.35 -6.05 -20.55
C ILE A 465 -3.63 -5.47 -21.95
N ASN A 466 -4.60 -4.56 -22.07
CA ASN A 466 -4.95 -3.93 -23.35
C ASN A 466 -3.79 -3.12 -23.94
N ASN A 467 -2.93 -2.51 -23.11
CA ASN A 467 -1.75 -1.79 -23.59
C ASN A 467 -0.74 -2.73 -24.25
N PHE A 468 -0.50 -3.92 -23.67
CA PHE A 468 0.32 -4.94 -24.32
C PHE A 468 -0.32 -5.45 -25.61
N VAL A 469 -1.62 -5.76 -25.61
CA VAL A 469 -2.36 -6.19 -26.81
C VAL A 469 -2.18 -5.19 -27.96
N LYS A 470 -2.49 -3.91 -27.71
CA LYS A 470 -2.35 -2.84 -28.72
C LYS A 470 -0.92 -2.64 -29.18
N TYR A 471 0.07 -2.84 -28.31
CA TYR A 471 1.48 -2.73 -28.68
C TYR A 471 1.93 -3.89 -29.60
N GLY A 472 1.40 -5.10 -29.37
CA GLY A 472 1.56 -6.24 -30.29
C GLY A 472 0.94 -6.00 -31.68
N GLU A 473 -0.04 -5.12 -31.77
CA GLU A 473 -0.67 -4.64 -33.01
C GLU A 473 0.01 -3.39 -33.61
N GLY A 474 1.02 -2.82 -32.93
CA GLY A 474 1.71 -1.60 -33.37
C GLY A 474 0.94 -0.29 -33.15
N LYS A 475 -0.11 -0.28 -32.31
CA LYS A 475 -1.07 0.83 -32.17
C LYS A 475 -0.79 1.79 -31.01
N VAL A 476 0.19 1.52 -30.14
CA VAL A 476 0.43 2.31 -28.91
C VAL A 476 1.92 2.60 -28.73
N SER A 477 2.26 3.84 -28.39
CA SER A 477 3.57 4.25 -27.88
C SER A 477 3.56 4.31 -26.34
N GLY A 478 4.71 4.04 -25.68
CA GLY A 478 4.85 4.18 -24.23
C GLY A 478 4.77 2.89 -23.39
N ILE A 479 4.70 1.69 -24.01
CA ILE A 479 4.71 0.41 -23.28
C ILE A 479 6.00 0.20 -22.45
N GLN A 480 7.09 0.87 -22.83
CA GLN A 480 8.39 0.79 -22.16
C GLN A 480 8.29 1.08 -20.65
N GLY A 481 7.54 2.10 -20.25
CA GLY A 481 7.37 2.45 -18.83
C GLY A 481 6.61 1.37 -18.06
N ILE A 482 5.53 0.87 -18.67
CA ILE A 482 4.72 -0.23 -18.13
C ILE A 482 5.56 -1.49 -17.95
N TYR A 483 6.31 -1.88 -18.98
CA TYR A 483 7.20 -3.04 -18.95
C TYR A 483 8.25 -2.93 -17.84
N LYS A 484 8.90 -1.77 -17.69
CA LYS A 484 9.91 -1.55 -16.63
C LYS A 484 9.34 -1.67 -15.23
N ASN A 485 8.17 -1.07 -14.97
CA ASN A 485 7.53 -1.13 -13.66
C ASN A 485 7.05 -2.56 -13.34
N LEU A 486 6.41 -3.22 -14.31
CA LEU A 486 6.05 -4.63 -14.22
C LEU A 486 7.27 -5.49 -13.87
N PHE A 487 8.40 -5.26 -14.54
CA PHE A 487 9.62 -6.01 -14.31
C PHE A 487 10.16 -5.82 -12.87
N ILE A 488 10.23 -4.57 -12.37
CA ILE A 488 10.71 -4.27 -11.02
C ILE A 488 9.81 -4.91 -9.95
N SER A 489 8.50 -4.83 -10.15
CA SER A 489 7.49 -5.40 -9.26
C SER A 489 7.60 -6.93 -9.23
N LEU A 490 7.64 -7.56 -10.41
CA LEU A 490 7.76 -9.01 -10.55
C LEU A 490 9.04 -9.55 -9.89
N MET A 491 10.11 -8.77 -9.82
CA MET A 491 11.41 -9.19 -9.27
C MET A 491 11.64 -8.73 -7.82
N LYS A 492 10.62 -8.27 -7.10
CA LYS A 492 10.74 -7.60 -5.79
C LYS A 492 11.60 -8.37 -4.77
N ASP A 493 11.28 -9.63 -4.49
CA ASP A 493 12.01 -10.45 -3.49
C ASP A 493 13.24 -11.18 -4.06
N LEU A 494 13.52 -10.99 -5.36
CA LEU A 494 14.71 -11.50 -6.04
C LEU A 494 15.83 -10.45 -6.16
N LYS A 495 15.48 -9.16 -6.11
CA LYS A 495 16.41 -8.06 -6.38
C LYS A 495 17.14 -7.60 -5.11
N SER A 496 18.25 -6.90 -5.31
CA SER A 496 18.81 -5.94 -4.36
C SER A 496 18.95 -4.61 -5.06
N LEU A 497 19.07 -3.53 -4.30
CA LEU A 497 19.37 -2.21 -4.83
C LEU A 497 20.70 -1.73 -4.25
N GLU A 498 21.61 -1.29 -5.12
CA GLU A 498 22.82 -0.55 -4.73
C GLU A 498 22.68 0.90 -5.22
N PHE A 499 23.01 1.89 -4.38
CA PHE A 499 23.03 3.29 -4.76
C PHE A 499 24.13 4.07 -4.05
N ASP A 500 24.68 5.07 -4.73
CA ASP A 500 25.63 6.03 -4.17
C ASP A 500 24.92 7.16 -3.42
N PHE A 501 25.57 7.73 -2.41
CA PHE A 501 25.13 8.93 -1.69
C PHE A 501 26.28 9.92 -1.42
N GLU A 502 25.95 11.20 -1.29
CA GLU A 502 26.89 12.29 -0.96
C GLU A 502 26.31 13.19 0.14
N ASP A 503 27.19 13.83 0.91
CA ASP A 503 26.88 14.84 1.94
C ASP A 503 26.05 14.35 3.15
N PHE A 504 25.86 13.04 3.30
CA PHE A 504 25.29 12.44 4.52
C PHE A 504 26.39 12.17 5.55
N LYS A 505 26.18 12.59 6.80
CA LYS A 505 27.08 12.27 7.92
C LYS A 505 26.75 10.88 8.47
N VAL A 506 27.36 9.83 7.91
CA VAL A 506 27.20 8.44 8.38
C VAL A 506 28.57 7.77 8.52
N PRO A 507 28.72 6.74 9.38
CA PRO A 507 29.97 5.98 9.48
C PRO A 507 30.39 5.36 8.15
N GLU A 508 31.70 5.24 7.90
CA GLU A 508 32.25 4.66 6.67
C GLU A 508 31.82 3.21 6.43
N GLU A 509 31.61 2.44 7.50
CA GLU A 509 31.10 1.08 7.40
C GLU A 509 30.04 0.85 8.48
N LEU A 510 28.81 0.59 8.04
CA LEU A 510 27.69 0.39 8.93
C LEU A 510 26.67 -0.56 8.32
N THR A 511 26.08 -1.41 9.14
CA THR A 511 24.96 -2.25 8.75
C THR A 511 23.75 -1.89 9.59
N VAL A 512 22.64 -1.56 8.93
CA VAL A 512 21.35 -1.29 9.57
C VAL A 512 20.39 -2.42 9.22
N TYR A 513 19.84 -3.07 10.24
CA TYR A 513 18.73 -4.00 10.08
C TYR A 513 17.43 -3.24 10.28
N VAL A 514 16.59 -3.16 9.25
CA VAL A 514 15.28 -2.52 9.32
C VAL A 514 14.23 -3.61 9.52
N ILE A 515 13.47 -3.53 10.60
CA ILE A 515 12.45 -4.53 10.96
C ILE A 515 11.09 -3.86 10.84
N LEU A 516 10.28 -4.39 9.93
CA LEU A 516 8.98 -3.84 9.56
C LEU A 516 7.85 -4.67 10.16
N GLU A 517 7.07 -4.11 11.09
CA GLU A 517 6.03 -4.83 11.85
C GLU A 517 4.65 -4.77 11.20
N LYS A 518 4.13 -5.84 10.61
CA LYS A 518 2.78 -5.87 10.01
C LYS A 518 1.81 -6.64 10.93
N PRO A 519 0.94 -5.96 11.72
CA PRO A 519 0.02 -6.64 12.63
C PRO A 519 -1.24 -7.15 11.92
N SER A 520 -1.83 -8.22 12.45
CA SER A 520 -3.18 -8.70 12.10
C SER A 520 -4.29 -7.95 12.85
N ALA A 521 -5.55 -8.32 12.60
CA ALA A 521 -6.65 -8.02 13.51
C ALA A 521 -6.50 -8.75 14.86
N GLY A 522 -7.14 -8.22 15.92
CA GLY A 522 -7.07 -8.76 17.29
C GLY A 522 -7.82 -10.08 17.48
N PHE A 523 -7.25 -11.03 18.23
CA PHE A 523 -7.72 -12.43 18.37
C PHE A 523 -9.15 -12.61 18.85
N CYS A 524 -9.62 -11.71 19.71
CA CYS A 524 -10.93 -11.79 20.33
C CYS A 524 -11.32 -10.37 20.73
N TYR A 525 -12.48 -9.88 20.29
CA TYR A 525 -13.00 -8.59 20.74
C TYR A 525 -14.51 -8.42 20.59
N GLU A 526 -15.08 -7.54 21.41
CA GLU A 526 -16.47 -7.12 21.24
C GLU A 526 -16.58 -6.03 20.19
N ARG A 527 -17.55 -6.15 19.27
CA ARG A 527 -17.75 -5.19 18.15
C ARG A 527 -17.85 -3.73 18.60
N PHE A 528 -18.34 -3.48 19.82
CA PHE A 528 -18.53 -2.13 20.37
C PHE A 528 -17.35 -1.62 21.21
N ASN A 529 -16.31 -2.44 21.42
CA ASN A 529 -15.11 -2.05 22.17
C ASN A 529 -13.80 -2.61 21.55
N PRO A 530 -13.49 -2.29 20.28
CA PRO A 530 -12.31 -2.83 19.59
C PRO A 530 -10.97 -2.28 20.12
N ASN A 531 -10.98 -1.16 20.85
CA ASN A 531 -9.79 -0.46 21.31
C ASN A 531 -9.21 -1.02 22.63
N ASN A 532 -10.00 -1.74 23.43
CA ASN A 532 -9.57 -2.22 24.75
C ASN A 532 -8.65 -3.47 24.70
N GLN A 533 -8.38 -4.02 23.52
CA GLN A 533 -7.68 -5.31 23.35
C GLN A 533 -6.56 -5.25 22.29
N LYS A 534 -5.86 -4.12 22.22
CA LYS A 534 -4.68 -3.92 21.35
C LYS A 534 -3.56 -4.97 21.55
N VAL A 535 -3.56 -5.71 22.66
CA VAL A 535 -2.44 -6.55 23.12
C VAL A 535 -2.40 -7.96 22.48
N PHE A 536 -3.46 -8.41 21.79
CA PHE A 536 -3.59 -9.82 21.35
C PHE A 536 -3.78 -9.93 19.83
N ARG A 537 -2.68 -9.88 19.06
CA ARG A 537 -2.65 -9.91 17.57
C ARG A 537 -1.48 -10.74 17.05
N HIS A 538 -1.56 -11.25 15.82
CA HIS A 538 -0.42 -11.88 15.14
C HIS A 538 0.40 -10.81 14.44
N TYR A 539 1.69 -11.07 14.24
CA TYR A 539 2.62 -10.12 13.62
C TYR A 539 3.43 -10.79 12.51
N LEU A 540 3.54 -10.12 11.37
CA LEU A 540 4.46 -10.47 10.29
C LEU A 540 5.58 -9.42 10.29
N TYR A 541 6.81 -9.82 10.57
CA TYR A 541 7.99 -8.97 10.51
C TYR A 541 8.75 -9.21 9.20
N GLU A 542 9.01 -8.16 8.43
CA GLU A 542 9.95 -8.19 7.32
C GLU A 542 11.26 -7.52 7.74
N ALA A 543 12.37 -8.25 7.65
CA ALA A 543 13.69 -7.77 8.00
C ALA A 543 14.49 -7.44 6.73
N TYR A 544 14.88 -6.17 6.59
CA TYR A 544 15.71 -5.68 5.50
C TYR A 544 17.13 -5.41 6.01
N LEU A 545 18.12 -5.68 5.16
CA LEU A 545 19.52 -5.41 5.40
C LEU A 545 19.94 -4.19 4.58
N VAL A 546 20.37 -3.11 5.25
CA VAL A 546 20.95 -1.91 4.63
C VAL A 546 22.42 -1.86 5.00
N HIS A 547 23.30 -2.14 4.04
CA HIS A 547 24.74 -2.14 4.21
C HIS A 547 25.35 -0.88 3.59
N ILE A 548 26.02 -0.08 4.43
CA ILE A 548 26.71 1.16 4.07
C ILE A 548 28.21 0.88 4.05
N LYS A 549 28.87 1.21 2.94
CA LYS A 549 30.32 1.11 2.77
C LYS A 549 30.84 2.29 1.95
N GLY A 550 31.62 3.17 2.56
CA GLY A 550 32.00 4.46 2.00
C GLY A 550 30.75 5.25 1.61
N SER A 551 30.71 5.73 0.36
CA SER A 551 29.58 6.45 -0.23
C SER A 551 28.51 5.55 -0.85
N LYS A 552 28.50 4.25 -0.55
CA LYS A 552 27.58 3.27 -1.16
C LYS A 552 26.64 2.67 -0.15
N VAL A 553 25.39 2.49 -0.55
CA VAL A 553 24.37 1.73 0.18
C VAL A 553 23.93 0.55 -0.68
N ARG A 554 23.82 -0.61 -0.06
CA ARG A 554 23.14 -1.78 -0.62
C ARG A 554 22.00 -2.19 0.28
N ILE A 555 20.82 -2.39 -0.29
CA ILE A 555 19.63 -2.87 0.40
C ILE A 555 19.07 -4.15 -0.23
N GLU A 556 18.68 -5.10 0.62
CA GLU A 556 18.01 -6.36 0.27
C GLU A 556 17.16 -6.87 1.42
N ILE A 557 16.20 -7.76 1.14
CA ILE A 557 15.46 -8.48 2.19
C ILE A 557 16.31 -9.61 2.79
N ASP A 558 16.41 -9.69 4.11
CA ASP A 558 17.21 -10.69 4.86
C ASP A 558 16.33 -11.83 5.40
N ASP A 559 15.19 -11.50 6.03
CA ASP A 559 14.29 -12.50 6.61
C ASP A 559 12.82 -12.05 6.69
N LYS A 560 11.91 -13.02 6.85
CA LYS A 560 10.51 -12.81 7.21
C LYS A 560 10.14 -13.70 8.40
N PHE A 561 9.52 -13.11 9.42
CA PHE A 561 9.07 -13.82 10.63
C PHE A 561 7.57 -13.65 10.78
N ILE A 562 6.86 -14.72 11.15
CA ILE A 562 5.47 -14.60 11.56
C ILE A 562 5.37 -15.10 13.00
N VAL A 563 4.92 -14.22 13.89
CA VAL A 563 4.87 -14.49 15.33
C VAL A 563 3.43 -14.49 15.78
N LEU A 564 3.01 -15.60 16.38
CA LEU A 564 1.67 -15.73 16.94
C LEU A 564 1.68 -15.30 18.42
N ALA A 565 0.98 -14.22 18.78
CA ALA A 565 1.02 -13.66 20.15
C ALA A 565 0.17 -14.45 21.17
N GLY A 566 0.33 -15.77 21.26
CA GLY A 566 -0.40 -16.65 22.20
C GLY A 566 0.49 -17.50 23.10
N GLY A 567 1.81 -17.29 23.08
CA GLY A 567 2.74 -17.92 24.02
C GLY A 567 3.15 -19.36 23.71
N VAL A 568 2.84 -19.90 22.53
CA VAL A 568 3.18 -21.29 22.13
C VAL A 568 4.30 -21.35 21.06
N ASP A 569 4.93 -20.22 20.73
CA ASP A 569 5.65 -20.06 19.46
C ASP A 569 7.17 -19.89 19.60
N PHE A 570 7.93 -20.80 18.98
CA PHE A 570 9.39 -20.75 18.87
C PHE A 570 9.87 -19.62 17.93
N GLU A 571 9.01 -19.07 17.06
CA GLU A 571 9.40 -17.96 16.17
C GLU A 571 9.72 -16.69 16.96
N ARG A 572 9.10 -16.50 18.14
CA ARG A 572 9.48 -15.42 19.07
C ARG A 572 10.93 -15.57 19.53
N ASP A 573 11.33 -16.78 19.91
CA ASP A 573 12.70 -17.03 20.38
C ASP A 573 13.68 -17.02 19.20
N ARG A 574 13.24 -17.41 17.99
CA ARG A 574 14.01 -17.28 16.74
C ARG A 574 14.30 -15.82 16.41
N ILE A 575 13.32 -14.92 16.49
CA ILE A 575 13.56 -13.48 16.21
C ILE A 575 14.45 -12.85 17.28
N ILE A 576 14.28 -13.21 18.57
CA ILE A 576 15.19 -12.76 19.65
C ILE A 576 16.62 -13.17 19.31
N LYS A 577 16.86 -14.46 19.05
CA LYS A 577 18.17 -14.98 18.71
C LYS A 577 18.74 -14.33 17.44
N TRP A 578 17.91 -14.13 16.42
CA TRP A 578 18.31 -13.47 15.19
C TRP A 578 18.79 -12.04 15.42
N ILE A 579 18.12 -11.28 16.32
CA ILE A 579 18.53 -9.93 16.73
C ILE A 579 19.84 -10.01 17.54
N GLU A 580 19.92 -10.89 18.53
CA GLU A 580 21.09 -11.07 19.40
C GLU A 580 22.37 -11.41 18.62
N ASP A 581 22.27 -12.32 17.64
CA ASP A 581 23.36 -12.71 16.74
C ASP A 581 23.85 -11.54 15.84
N ARG A 582 23.05 -10.47 15.75
CA ARG A 582 23.31 -9.28 14.92
C ARG A 582 23.65 -8.04 15.75
N VAL A 583 23.78 -8.15 17.07
CA VAL A 583 24.30 -7.05 17.88
C VAL A 583 25.81 -6.90 17.66
N GLY A 584 26.30 -5.68 17.44
CA GLY A 584 27.72 -5.46 17.14
C GLY A 584 28.09 -3.99 16.99
N ASN A 585 29.39 -3.68 16.96
CA ASN A 585 29.86 -2.28 17.01
C ASN A 585 29.43 -1.47 15.76
N ASN A 586 29.46 -2.09 14.57
CA ASN A 586 29.08 -1.47 13.29
C ASN A 586 27.67 -1.91 12.84
N LYS A 587 26.83 -2.33 13.78
CA LYS A 587 25.46 -2.78 13.50
C LYS A 587 24.46 -1.91 14.25
N ARG A 588 23.35 -1.58 13.60
CA ARG A 588 22.24 -0.77 14.13
C ARG A 588 20.92 -1.43 13.76
N PHE A 589 19.88 -1.10 14.50
CA PHE A 589 18.51 -1.55 14.23
C PHE A 589 17.59 -0.35 13.99
N CYS A 590 16.66 -0.50 13.07
CA CYS A 590 15.56 0.44 12.84
C CYS A 590 14.26 -0.35 12.90
N PHE A 591 13.51 -0.20 13.99
CA PHE A 591 12.22 -0.86 14.18
C PHE A 591 11.11 0.07 13.71
N ILE A 592 10.34 -0.39 12.73
CA ILE A 592 9.19 0.32 12.21
C ILE A 592 7.93 -0.41 12.71
N THR A 593 7.19 0.20 13.63
CA THR A 593 6.11 -0.41 14.42
C THR A 593 4.73 0.12 14.05
N ALA A 594 3.69 -0.68 14.24
CA ALA A 594 2.32 -0.26 13.91
C ALA A 594 1.57 0.46 15.02
N SER A 595 2.07 0.35 16.24
CA SER A 595 1.56 0.99 17.44
C SER A 595 2.66 1.81 18.09
N LYS A 596 2.27 2.53 19.14
CA LYS A 596 3.20 3.24 20.01
C LYS A 596 4.32 2.34 20.46
N LYS A 597 5.54 2.88 20.57
CA LYS A 597 6.72 2.11 21.01
C LYS A 597 6.46 1.30 22.27
N GLU A 598 5.78 1.89 23.26
CA GLU A 598 5.46 1.24 24.54
C GLU A 598 4.45 0.09 24.36
N GLU A 599 3.60 0.15 23.34
CA GLU A 599 2.55 -0.81 23.02
C GLU A 599 2.96 -1.81 21.92
N SER A 600 4.16 -1.71 21.35
CA SER A 600 4.58 -2.57 20.23
C SER A 600 5.08 -3.94 20.72
N PHE A 601 4.70 -4.99 20.02
CA PHE A 601 5.10 -6.35 20.38
C PHE A 601 6.60 -6.60 20.16
N ILE A 602 7.24 -5.87 19.24
CA ILE A 602 8.71 -5.93 19.10
C ILE A 602 9.43 -5.41 20.36
N ASN A 603 8.82 -4.47 21.08
CA ASN A 603 9.36 -3.98 22.35
C ASN A 603 9.31 -5.07 23.43
N ASP A 604 8.23 -5.87 23.46
CA ASP A 604 8.06 -7.06 24.30
C ASP A 604 9.05 -8.19 23.93
N ILE A 605 9.43 -8.30 22.66
CA ILE A 605 10.47 -9.24 22.18
C ILE A 605 11.84 -8.79 22.68
N ILE A 606 12.17 -7.51 22.54
CA ILE A 606 13.48 -6.95 22.91
C ILE A 606 13.69 -6.99 24.43
N SER A 607 12.65 -6.75 25.23
CA SER A 607 12.75 -6.82 26.71
C SER A 607 13.03 -8.21 27.26
N ARG A 608 12.85 -9.26 26.44
CA ARG A 608 13.18 -10.65 26.78
C ARG A 608 14.59 -11.06 26.34
N SER A 609 15.30 -10.21 25.60
CA SER A 609 16.66 -10.50 25.16
C SER A 609 17.67 -10.36 26.30
N SER A 610 18.66 -11.25 26.31
CA SER A 610 19.83 -11.16 27.17
C SER A 610 20.70 -9.92 26.89
N GLN A 611 20.52 -9.27 25.73
CA GLN A 611 21.27 -8.09 25.29
C GLN A 611 20.39 -6.84 25.19
N GLU A 612 19.27 -6.77 25.90
CA GLU A 612 18.27 -5.68 25.84
C GLU A 612 18.92 -4.28 25.82
N GLU A 613 19.76 -3.97 26.81
CA GLU A 613 20.35 -2.62 26.95
C GLU A 613 21.18 -2.25 25.72
N ARG A 614 21.96 -3.21 25.19
CA ARG A 614 22.80 -3.00 24.02
C ARG A 614 21.98 -2.86 22.74
N ILE A 615 20.94 -3.67 22.58
CA ILE A 615 19.99 -3.57 21.46
C ILE A 615 19.35 -2.17 21.49
N ARG A 616 18.78 -1.76 22.63
CA ARG A 616 18.12 -0.45 22.77
C ARG A 616 19.05 0.72 22.46
N LYS A 617 20.31 0.67 22.92
CA LYS A 617 21.33 1.69 22.60
C LYS A 617 21.65 1.78 21.11
N GLN A 618 21.52 0.67 20.36
CA GLN A 618 21.82 0.58 18.93
C GLN A 618 20.59 0.73 18.03
N SER A 619 19.42 1.04 18.60
CA SER A 619 18.14 0.99 17.89
C SER A 619 17.48 2.35 17.74
N ILE A 620 16.79 2.54 16.63
CA ILE A 620 15.82 3.60 16.39
C ILE A 620 14.44 2.94 16.29
N PHE A 621 13.41 3.54 16.89
CA PHE A 621 12.02 3.12 16.81
C PHE A 621 11.22 4.19 16.09
N VAL A 622 10.37 3.77 15.16
CA VAL A 622 9.53 4.63 14.34
C VAL A 622 8.16 4.01 14.18
N GLU A 623 7.09 4.75 14.40
CA GLU A 623 5.73 4.24 14.23
C GLU A 623 5.22 4.45 12.79
N TYR A 624 4.29 3.62 12.32
CA TYR A 624 3.75 3.73 10.97
C TYR A 624 3.02 5.04 10.72
N ASP A 625 2.30 5.53 11.72
CA ASP A 625 1.66 6.84 11.65
C ASP A 625 2.71 7.98 11.53
N GLU A 626 3.98 7.71 11.89
CA GLU A 626 5.12 8.61 11.68
C GLU A 626 5.74 8.47 10.27
N ILE A 627 5.42 7.40 9.52
CA ILE A 627 5.87 7.15 8.14
C ILE A 627 4.70 7.35 7.18
N PRO A 628 4.36 8.59 6.81
CA PRO A 628 3.37 8.80 5.79
C PRO A 628 3.91 8.35 4.42
N ILE A 629 3.02 7.69 3.70
CA ILE A 629 3.15 7.17 2.33
C ILE A 629 3.54 8.29 1.35
N ALA A 630 4.83 8.55 1.15
CA ALA A 630 5.28 9.57 0.18
C ALA A 630 4.68 9.33 -1.22
N TYR A 631 3.61 10.07 -1.55
CA TYR A 631 3.04 10.06 -2.90
C TYR A 631 3.76 11.11 -3.73
N ILE A 632 4.66 10.60 -4.55
CA ILE A 632 5.36 11.41 -5.53
C ILE A 632 4.62 11.36 -6.87
N SER A 633 4.37 12.55 -7.44
CA SER A 633 4.06 12.73 -8.86
C SER A 633 5.07 11.99 -9.73
N GLU A 634 4.62 11.20 -10.70
CA GLU A 634 5.41 10.40 -11.65
C GLU A 634 6.52 11.14 -12.41
N LYS A 635 6.66 12.46 -12.24
CA LYS A 635 7.53 13.31 -13.07
C LYS A 635 8.72 13.94 -12.36
N ALA A 636 8.84 13.81 -11.05
CA ALA A 636 9.93 14.46 -10.32
C ALA A 636 11.18 13.58 -10.22
N SER A 637 12.26 14.09 -10.82
CA SER A 637 13.48 13.31 -11.05
C SER A 637 14.76 13.94 -10.49
N GLU A 638 14.67 15.07 -9.76
CA GLU A 638 15.86 15.87 -9.44
C GLU A 638 16.00 16.27 -7.96
N ASP A 639 14.92 16.53 -7.21
CA ASP A 639 15.05 16.74 -5.76
C ASP A 639 13.97 16.02 -4.93
N CYS A 640 14.32 15.79 -3.67
CA CYS A 640 13.51 15.34 -2.55
C CYS A 640 13.49 16.44 -1.49
N PHE A 641 12.30 16.82 -1.05
CA PHE A 641 12.08 17.85 -0.05
C PHE A 641 12.00 17.28 1.37
N VAL A 642 12.53 17.98 2.36
CA VAL A 642 12.44 17.63 3.78
C VAL A 642 12.15 18.90 4.58
N ILE A 643 11.06 18.95 5.34
CA ILE A 643 10.82 20.00 6.34
C ILE A 643 11.43 19.50 7.66
N TYR A 644 12.04 20.39 8.45
CA TYR A 644 12.62 20.03 9.76
C TYR A 644 11.72 20.47 10.90
N THR A 645 11.93 19.94 12.11
CA THR A 645 11.04 20.17 13.27
C THR A 645 10.79 21.64 13.58
N SER A 646 11.83 22.46 13.67
CA SER A 646 11.68 23.90 13.94
C SER A 646 10.86 24.61 12.86
N GLU A 647 11.12 24.31 11.59
CA GLU A 647 10.34 24.83 10.46
C GLU A 647 8.91 24.26 10.44
N PHE A 648 8.73 23.04 10.91
CA PHE A 648 7.43 22.41 10.99
C PHE A 648 6.57 23.00 12.12
N GLU A 649 7.14 23.25 13.29
CA GLU A 649 6.47 23.97 14.38
C GLU A 649 6.12 25.40 13.95
N ASN A 650 7.01 26.07 13.22
CA ASN A 650 6.71 27.34 12.58
C ASN A 650 5.52 27.21 11.61
N LEU A 651 5.48 26.16 10.79
CA LEU A 651 4.36 25.90 9.87
C LEU A 651 3.05 25.70 10.63
N LYS A 652 3.02 24.88 11.69
CA LYS A 652 1.84 24.67 12.53
C LYS A 652 1.35 25.97 13.16
N LYS A 653 2.28 26.76 13.72
CA LYS A 653 1.99 28.07 14.30
C LYS A 653 1.37 29.02 13.29
N GLU A 654 1.97 29.15 12.10
CA GLU A 654 1.46 30.01 11.04
C GLU A 654 0.10 29.52 10.49
N LEU A 655 -0.13 28.20 10.43
CA LEU A 655 -1.43 27.60 10.10
C LEU A 655 -2.45 27.68 11.25
N LYS A 656 -2.06 28.20 12.43
CA LYS A 656 -2.87 28.30 13.66
C LYS A 656 -3.35 26.95 14.20
N ILE A 657 -2.56 25.90 14.01
CA ILE A 657 -2.87 24.55 14.46
C ILE A 657 -2.45 24.46 15.94
N ASN A 658 -3.43 24.34 16.82
CA ASN A 658 -3.21 24.28 18.26
C ASN A 658 -3.15 22.81 18.69
N THR A 659 -1.95 22.25 18.75
CA THR A 659 -1.69 20.93 19.36
C THR A 659 -0.49 21.01 20.28
N GLN A 660 -0.56 20.31 21.42
CA GLN A 660 0.53 20.22 22.40
C GLN A 660 1.55 19.13 22.05
N LYS A 661 1.34 18.38 20.95
CA LYS A 661 2.27 17.33 20.54
C LYS A 661 3.47 17.96 19.85
N HIS A 662 4.65 17.78 20.44
CA HIS A 662 5.91 18.02 19.74
C HIS A 662 6.09 16.94 18.69
N THR A 663 5.82 17.30 17.44
CA THR A 663 5.81 16.37 16.31
C THR A 663 6.91 16.78 15.34
N VAL A 664 7.83 15.85 15.08
CA VAL A 664 8.91 16.02 14.10
C VAL A 664 8.39 15.63 12.72
N SER A 665 8.32 16.57 11.78
CA SER A 665 7.81 16.26 10.46
C SER A 665 8.84 16.40 9.36
N ILE A 666 9.34 15.27 8.86
CA ILE A 666 9.82 15.16 7.48
C ILE A 666 8.61 15.47 6.55
N ALA A 667 8.84 15.90 5.31
CA ALA A 667 7.77 16.00 4.31
C ALA A 667 8.38 15.75 2.94
N LEU A 668 8.39 14.48 2.52
CA LEU A 668 8.98 14.02 1.26
C LEU A 668 8.16 14.49 0.06
N LYS A 669 8.42 15.71 -0.41
CA LYS A 669 7.88 16.18 -1.70
C LYS A 669 8.86 15.85 -2.82
N PRO A 670 8.36 15.40 -3.97
CA PRO A 670 9.12 15.48 -5.22
C PRO A 670 9.36 16.91 -5.70
N ALA A 671 10.54 17.16 -6.25
CA ALA A 671 10.82 18.33 -7.07
C ALA A 671 11.07 17.98 -8.55
N ASP A 672 10.46 18.84 -9.36
CA ASP A 672 10.67 19.15 -10.77
C ASP A 672 10.29 18.11 -11.86
N PRO A 673 9.18 18.33 -12.60
CA PRO A 673 8.95 17.68 -13.89
C PRO A 673 9.96 18.18 -14.92
N LYS A 674 11.01 17.42 -15.20
CA LYS A 674 11.74 17.64 -16.46
C LYS A 674 10.85 17.27 -17.64
N ASN A 675 10.77 18.17 -18.61
CA ASN A 675 10.15 17.96 -19.93
C ASN A 675 8.63 17.72 -19.90
N ASN A 676 7.87 18.60 -19.27
CA ASN A 676 6.44 18.67 -19.55
C ASN A 676 5.95 20.11 -19.64
N ASP A 677 6.10 20.75 -20.79
CA ASP A 677 5.72 22.14 -21.05
C ASP A 677 4.28 22.47 -20.56
N GLN A 678 3.41 21.46 -20.49
CA GLN A 678 2.04 21.55 -19.95
C GLN A 678 1.95 21.93 -18.46
N LEU A 679 3.03 21.74 -17.67
CA LEU A 679 3.11 22.07 -16.24
C LEU A 679 3.87 23.37 -15.96
N SER A 680 4.49 23.95 -16.99
CA SER A 680 5.14 25.25 -16.95
C SER A 680 4.12 26.34 -17.25
N LEU A 681 4.01 27.33 -16.36
CA LEU A 681 3.22 28.53 -16.56
C LEU A 681 4.17 29.72 -16.57
N ASN A 682 4.35 30.36 -17.74
CA ASN A 682 5.25 31.50 -17.91
C ASN A 682 6.70 31.21 -17.46
N GLY A 683 7.19 29.98 -17.67
CA GLY A 683 8.53 29.58 -17.23
C GLY A 683 8.63 29.14 -15.77
N GLU A 684 7.52 29.18 -15.01
CA GLU A 684 7.45 28.72 -13.62
C GLU A 684 6.62 27.42 -13.49
N TRP A 685 7.19 26.40 -12.86
CA TRP A 685 6.53 25.11 -12.65
C TRP A 685 5.55 25.19 -11.48
N PHE A 686 4.25 25.01 -11.76
CA PHE A 686 3.20 25.10 -10.75
C PHE A 686 2.69 23.70 -10.39
N TYR A 687 2.81 23.30 -9.12
CA TYR A 687 2.33 22.00 -8.67
C TYR A 687 1.77 22.06 -7.24
N HIS A 688 0.52 21.61 -7.08
CA HIS A 688 -0.14 21.41 -5.78
C HIS A 688 -0.23 19.90 -5.49
N SER A 689 0.81 19.31 -4.91
CA SER A 689 0.75 17.92 -4.40
C SER A 689 -0.03 17.83 -3.10
N ALA A 690 -0.64 16.66 -2.91
CA ALA A 690 -0.94 16.11 -1.60
C ALA A 690 0.33 16.12 -0.74
N LEU A 691 0.34 17.00 0.26
CA LEU A 691 1.31 16.95 1.33
C LEU A 691 1.07 15.70 2.15
N GLN A 692 2.18 15.09 2.56
CA GLN A 692 2.22 14.10 3.60
C GLN A 692 3.25 14.56 4.64
N VAL A 693 2.75 14.87 5.82
CA VAL A 693 3.50 15.40 6.96
C VAL A 693 3.79 14.24 7.88
N PHE A 694 5.04 14.10 8.27
CA PHE A 694 5.49 13.05 9.16
C PHE A 694 5.31 13.55 10.60
N SER A 695 5.36 12.72 11.62
CA SER A 695 5.43 13.22 13.00
C SER A 695 6.11 12.16 13.83
N THR A 696 7.39 12.31 14.19
CA THR A 696 8.01 11.42 15.17
C THR A 696 7.91 12.02 16.57
N GLU A 697 7.47 11.24 17.57
CA GLU A 697 7.52 11.63 19.00
C GLU A 697 8.98 11.48 19.49
N GLY A 698 9.84 12.50 19.31
CA GLY A 698 11.21 12.48 19.84
C GLY A 698 12.06 13.74 19.58
N PRO A 699 12.77 14.30 20.58
CA PRO A 699 13.73 15.38 20.36
C PRO A 699 14.99 14.87 19.63
N GLY A 700 15.46 15.60 18.62
CA GLY A 700 16.74 15.29 17.95
C GLY A 700 16.84 15.55 16.45
N TRP A 701 16.05 16.48 15.91
CA TRP A 701 16.00 16.78 14.46
C TRP A 701 16.34 18.24 14.15
N GLU A 702 17.10 18.89 15.04
CA GLU A 702 17.64 20.22 14.83
C GLU A 702 18.87 20.18 13.91
N LYS A 703 19.24 21.33 13.32
CA LYS A 703 20.45 21.49 12.49
C LYS A 703 21.75 21.48 13.31
N ASP A 704 21.78 20.77 14.44
CA ASP A 704 22.89 20.73 15.40
C ASP A 704 23.76 19.48 15.21
N GLU A 705 25.08 19.63 15.35
CA GLU A 705 26.09 18.61 15.08
C GLU A 705 25.87 17.32 15.87
N VAL A 706 25.39 17.41 17.12
CA VAL A 706 25.14 16.27 18.01
C VAL A 706 24.10 15.30 17.44
N TYR A 707 23.19 15.79 16.60
CA TYR A 707 22.06 15.03 16.06
C TYR A 707 22.21 14.66 14.58
N MET A 708 23.15 15.28 13.86
CA MET A 708 23.31 15.11 12.41
C MET A 708 23.64 13.68 11.97
N GLU A 709 24.39 12.90 12.77
CA GLU A 709 24.73 11.51 12.42
C GLU A 709 23.51 10.59 12.49
N LYS A 710 22.76 10.63 13.61
CA LYS A 710 21.52 9.85 13.77
C LYS A 710 20.47 10.22 12.73
N LYS A 711 20.33 11.53 12.45
CA LYS A 711 19.48 12.07 11.39
C LYS A 711 19.85 11.52 10.01
N SER A 712 21.12 11.64 9.62
CA SER A 712 21.59 11.19 8.30
C SER A 712 21.39 9.70 8.14
N LEU A 713 21.68 8.93 9.19
CA LEU A 713 21.49 7.48 9.22
C LEU A 713 20.03 7.09 9.01
N PHE A 714 19.11 7.69 9.76
CA PHE A 714 17.69 7.38 9.63
C PHE A 714 17.13 7.80 8.27
N LEU A 715 17.42 9.03 7.82
CA LEU A 715 16.96 9.51 6.53
C LEU A 715 17.46 8.60 5.40
N LEU A 716 18.75 8.25 5.40
CA LEU A 716 19.33 7.32 4.43
C LEU A 716 18.66 5.94 4.49
N THR A 717 18.31 5.45 5.69
CA THR A 717 17.63 4.16 5.89
C THR A 717 16.21 4.16 5.31
N ILE A 718 15.41 5.19 5.59
CA ILE A 718 14.05 5.31 5.03
C ILE A 718 14.09 5.49 3.51
N LEU A 719 15.04 6.29 3.00
CA LEU A 719 15.24 6.46 1.58
C LEU A 719 15.67 5.16 0.91
N ALA A 720 16.55 4.37 1.53
CA ALA A 720 16.93 3.05 1.05
C ALA A 720 15.73 2.11 0.95
N LEU A 721 14.95 2.00 2.03
CA LEU A 721 13.77 1.13 2.09
C LEU A 721 12.72 1.54 1.05
N SER A 722 12.43 2.84 0.97
CA SER A 722 11.46 3.37 -0.01
C SER A 722 11.90 3.14 -1.44
N GLN A 723 13.21 3.27 -1.71
CA GLN A 723 13.76 2.97 -3.03
C GLN A 723 13.65 1.49 -3.38
N TYR A 724 13.96 0.59 -2.45
CA TYR A 724 13.89 -0.85 -2.67
C TYR A 724 12.46 -1.34 -2.93
N GLU A 725 11.53 -0.92 -2.07
CA GLU A 725 10.13 -1.33 -2.09
C GLU A 725 9.35 -0.73 -3.27
N SER A 726 9.87 0.32 -3.91
CA SER A 726 9.16 0.97 -5.01
C SER A 726 9.15 0.09 -6.26
N GLU A 727 7.95 -0.08 -6.80
CA GLU A 727 7.66 -0.79 -8.05
C GLU A 727 7.77 0.11 -9.29
N SER A 728 8.20 1.36 -9.11
CA SER A 728 8.34 2.34 -10.18
C SER A 728 9.79 2.61 -10.55
N PHE A 729 10.08 2.53 -11.85
CA PHE A 729 11.36 2.91 -12.45
C PHE A 729 11.61 4.42 -12.32
N GLN A 730 10.56 5.23 -12.42
CA GLN A 730 10.71 6.68 -12.45
C GLN A 730 10.68 7.32 -11.06
N THR A 731 10.03 6.68 -10.09
CA THR A 731 9.78 7.28 -8.77
C THR A 731 10.39 6.44 -7.64
N PRO A 732 11.34 6.99 -6.87
CA PRO A 732 12.04 6.27 -5.82
C PRO A 732 11.24 5.96 -4.56
N TYR A 733 9.94 6.27 -4.53
CA TYR A 733 9.17 6.18 -3.31
C TYR A 733 8.08 5.13 -3.42
N ALA A 734 8.26 4.06 -2.65
CA ALA A 734 7.25 3.06 -2.45
C ALA A 734 6.11 3.74 -1.70
N LYS A 735 4.87 3.38 -2.07
CA LYS A 735 3.95 3.10 -0.98
C LYS A 735 4.59 1.94 -0.26
N LEU A 736 5.41 2.23 0.75
CA LEU A 736 5.68 1.22 1.72
C LEU A 736 4.26 0.80 2.13
N GLU A 737 3.83 -0.42 1.79
CA GLU A 737 2.48 -0.91 2.06
C GLU A 737 2.35 -1.19 3.56
N LEU A 738 2.67 -0.17 4.35
CA LEU A 738 3.02 -0.27 5.75
C LEU A 738 1.82 -0.45 6.62
N TRP A 739 0.72 0.14 6.20
CA TRP A 739 -0.51 0.03 6.94
C TRP A 739 -1.63 0.40 6.00
N GLN A 740 -1.96 -0.52 5.10
CA GLN A 740 -3.34 -0.49 4.66
C GLN A 740 -4.14 -0.83 5.93
N LYS A 741 -4.83 0.16 6.51
CA LYS A 741 -6.09 -0.04 7.26
C LYS A 741 -7.06 -0.78 6.32
N LYS A 742 -6.74 -2.00 5.88
CA LYS A 742 -7.64 -2.86 5.10
C LYS A 742 -8.80 -3.08 6.04
N LYS A 743 -10.01 -2.74 5.58
CA LYS A 743 -11.21 -3.12 6.31
C LYS A 743 -11.12 -4.64 6.48
N ASN A 744 -11.02 -5.09 7.72
CA ASN A 744 -11.02 -6.52 8.00
C ASN A 744 -12.35 -7.07 7.49
N LEU A 745 -12.31 -8.06 6.60
CA LEU A 745 -13.51 -8.76 6.16
C LEU A 745 -13.90 -9.75 7.25
N TYR A 746 -15.14 -9.69 7.71
CA TYR A 746 -15.67 -10.63 8.67
C TYR A 746 -16.30 -11.82 7.95
N ILE A 747 -15.93 -13.02 8.36
CA ILE A 747 -16.52 -14.27 7.88
C ILE A 747 -17.39 -14.90 8.97
N LYS A 748 -18.44 -15.59 8.58
CA LYS A 748 -19.27 -16.40 9.48
C LYS A 748 -18.93 -17.86 9.31
N LEU A 749 -18.63 -18.53 10.42
CA LEU A 749 -18.51 -19.98 10.47
C LEU A 749 -19.49 -20.54 11.50
N ARG A 750 -19.88 -21.79 11.30
CA ARG A 750 -20.72 -22.54 12.24
C ARG A 750 -19.95 -23.76 12.72
N ARG A 751 -20.06 -24.09 14.01
CA ARG A 751 -19.52 -25.34 14.55
C ARG A 751 -20.40 -25.89 15.68
N SER A 752 -20.82 -27.16 15.57
CA SER A 752 -21.63 -27.88 16.57
C SER A 752 -22.73 -26.99 17.19
N HIS A 753 -23.49 -26.29 16.32
CA HIS A 753 -24.60 -25.39 16.63
C HIS A 753 -24.27 -23.95 17.06
N GLY A 754 -23.01 -23.59 17.29
CA GLY A 754 -22.59 -22.20 17.52
C GLY A 754 -22.33 -21.45 16.20
N ASP A 755 -22.74 -20.17 16.14
CA ASP A 755 -22.40 -19.25 15.05
C ASP A 755 -21.28 -18.31 15.50
N TYR A 756 -20.24 -18.16 14.67
CA TYR A 756 -19.02 -17.44 14.99
C TYR A 756 -18.76 -16.37 13.93
N THR A 757 -18.51 -15.13 14.34
CA THR A 757 -17.99 -14.07 13.47
C THR A 757 -16.47 -14.03 13.60
N MET A 758 -15.74 -14.13 12.50
CA MET A 758 -14.28 -14.12 12.52
C MET A 758 -13.67 -13.08 11.58
N GLY A 759 -12.60 -12.41 12.01
CA GLY A 759 -11.79 -11.54 11.19
C GLY A 759 -10.84 -12.32 10.28
N LEU A 760 -11.03 -12.22 8.97
CA LEU A 760 -10.29 -13.01 7.98
C LEU A 760 -8.77 -12.75 7.99
N SER A 761 -8.33 -11.52 8.31
CA SER A 761 -6.90 -11.20 8.36
C SER A 761 -6.15 -12.00 9.42
N GLY A 762 -6.69 -12.14 10.64
CA GLY A 762 -6.07 -12.93 11.71
C GLY A 762 -6.01 -14.42 11.35
N ILE A 763 -7.08 -14.93 10.73
CA ILE A 763 -7.14 -16.29 10.18
C ILE A 763 -6.02 -16.54 9.18
N LEU A 764 -5.84 -15.62 8.23
CA LEU A 764 -4.87 -15.79 7.16
C LEU A 764 -3.43 -15.84 7.68
N TYR A 765 -3.09 -15.12 8.75
CA TYR A 765 -1.77 -15.19 9.38
C TYR A 765 -1.50 -16.60 9.94
N GLU A 766 -2.45 -17.19 10.65
CA GLU A 766 -2.30 -18.55 11.18
C GLU A 766 -2.23 -19.61 10.06
N LEU A 767 -3.00 -19.43 8.98
CA LEU A 767 -2.93 -20.29 7.80
C LEU A 767 -1.56 -20.24 7.12
N LEU A 768 -1.02 -19.04 6.89
CA LEU A 768 0.31 -18.86 6.29
C LEU A 768 1.39 -19.46 7.18
N TYR A 769 1.30 -19.26 8.50
CA TYR A 769 2.21 -19.89 9.45
C TYR A 769 2.15 -21.42 9.37
N LEU A 770 0.95 -22.02 9.39
CA LEU A 770 0.80 -23.47 9.27
C LEU A 770 1.33 -24.00 7.93
N ALA A 771 0.94 -23.38 6.82
CA ALA A 771 1.39 -23.77 5.49
C ALA A 771 2.91 -23.62 5.29
N SER A 772 3.53 -22.67 5.99
CA SER A 772 4.98 -22.51 5.99
C SER A 772 5.70 -23.69 6.67
N LYS A 773 5.02 -24.48 7.52
CA LYS A 773 5.58 -25.66 8.19
C LYS A 773 5.35 -26.97 7.43
N ILE A 774 4.45 -26.98 6.46
CA ILE A 774 4.11 -28.16 5.65
C ILE A 774 5.07 -28.25 4.45
N PRO A 775 5.69 -29.39 4.14
CA PRO A 775 6.46 -29.57 2.91
C PRO A 775 5.60 -29.35 1.65
N GLY A 776 6.14 -28.72 0.60
CA GLY A 776 5.42 -28.61 -0.67
C GLY A 776 5.61 -29.84 -1.58
N ASP A 777 4.95 -29.83 -2.73
CA ASP A 777 5.09 -30.82 -3.81
C ASP A 777 5.10 -30.07 -5.15
N LYS A 778 5.88 -30.53 -6.14
CA LYS A 778 5.92 -29.96 -7.50
C LYS A 778 4.59 -30.12 -8.26
N ASN A 779 3.62 -30.83 -7.72
CA ASN A 779 2.30 -30.96 -8.31
C ASN A 779 1.50 -29.64 -8.22
N ILE A 780 1.77 -28.73 -9.15
CA ILE A 780 1.16 -27.39 -9.21
C ILE A 780 -0.28 -27.44 -9.77
N MET A 781 -0.69 -28.49 -10.49
CA MET A 781 -2.00 -28.57 -11.17
C MET A 781 -2.67 -29.94 -11.18
#